data_AF-A0A3M7KV88-F1
#
_entry.id   AF-A0A3M7KV88-F1
#
_cell.length_a   1.000
_cell.length_b   1.000
_cell.length_c   1.000
_cell.angle_alpha   90.00
_cell.angle_beta   90.00
_cell.angle_gamma   90.00
#
_symmetry.space_group_name_H-M   'P 1'
#
loop_
_entity.id
_entity.type
_entity.pdbx_description
1 polymer ?
#
loop_
_entity_poly.entity_id
_entity_poly.type
_entity_poly.pdbx_seq_one_letter_code
_entity_poly.pdbx_strand_id
1 'polypeptide(L)'
;VVVKSVPGEPNMTISLTVGGVQRHLQRPKEELLEKPLARLLANLSAPGKGKKHKGRSQQATDLSSAQPASASVAVLAGLTQPSLDASSVTNEAAWVTGHVLQLGEARLPILRNPPLIAKLDVYGDAFVGIPLVPVPQLLFADEDACSWEWEVQRPPASVWTRVGGDPACSAGRGVQRTYIPTPEDVGALVRVRCTPGRRGKGGAAPTWGEAALAVAGGRVQPHPATQPGPAKVCIPPARLEATVPPRLRVVSYNILADQYAATERAKSVLFGHCPEKYLRPTHRRPLILGQLLEFQADILCLQEVDESAFRGLLEPGLRDAGYNGVYTNKLGKVAEGEAAFFRSDRYELAARRDVDFRAAFLARREADGPEDAAGSMAARSPLSERYGPALAAFLEAHPSLREALQRVGTVAQLLLLRPRDPRHAPLCLVNTHLFFHNDAPHIRTLHTWAAVKEACAFLQESANLVKDCELEPTLLFCGDMNSDLNDGIPGALQLLETGQLGADYWDWEAGVDFDWHRTGKNKGNSGDEIGEEDEGEPKGGPAPLPEAAVILDVALLTGSRYDPAALECVDVMPTPSAAELGSFLPSRSLPSDHLPVVFDLSFLPSRARASGSQGPRVDGGASPESPRCVSTQGPPPTSAGGVRPAALHAVRAAAAALAGGGVVALPTDTLYGLAASARDEGGVARLYAVKGRRHAKPVAIALADTRALPRYVTAAHLPPGLVGALLPGPVTLLLERRADAPLAPGLNRGTASLGVRIPDSAFVRAVARQLGGALALTSANASGQTSSVAVTEFQQLWPQCEAVYDDGVLGTDRTGSTVVDLTRPGTFSIIRRGAGVEAVCDTLRAFQLVEGVADE
;
A
#
# COMPACT_ATOMS: atom_id res chain seq x y z
N VAL A 1 -37.05 -30.54 15.05
CA VAL A 1 -35.93 -30.44 16.01
C VAL A 1 -34.66 -30.19 15.22
N VAL A 2 -33.84 -29.24 15.64
CA VAL A 2 -32.56 -28.96 14.99
C VAL A 2 -31.44 -29.45 15.90
N VAL A 3 -30.50 -30.22 15.36
CA VAL A 3 -29.35 -30.73 16.10
C VAL A 3 -28.07 -30.24 15.44
N LYS A 4 -27.26 -29.51 16.19
CA LYS A 4 -25.92 -29.07 15.79
C LYS A 4 -24.89 -30.01 16.43
N SER A 5 -24.18 -30.78 15.61
CA SER A 5 -23.06 -31.64 15.99
C SER A 5 -21.88 -31.30 15.08
N VAL A 6 -20.94 -30.50 15.59
CA VAL A 6 -19.73 -30.09 14.85
C VAL A 6 -18.67 -31.19 15.01
N PRO A 7 -18.04 -31.70 13.93
CA PRO A 7 -16.96 -32.67 14.05
C PRO A 7 -15.85 -32.19 15.00
N GLY A 8 -15.34 -33.07 15.87
CA GLY A 8 -14.28 -32.75 16.85
C GLY A 8 -14.75 -32.11 18.16
N GLU A 9 -15.93 -31.49 18.22
CA GLU A 9 -16.48 -31.02 19.49
C GLU A 9 -17.00 -32.20 20.34
N PRO A 10 -16.77 -32.25 21.67
CA PRO A 10 -17.27 -33.33 22.53
C PRO A 10 -18.78 -33.23 22.79
N ASN A 11 -19.36 -32.05 22.57
CA ASN A 11 -20.77 -31.78 22.82
C ASN A 11 -21.54 -31.53 21.51
N MET A 12 -22.84 -31.74 21.56
CA MET A 12 -23.80 -31.32 20.54
C MET A 12 -24.92 -30.49 21.15
N THR A 13 -25.55 -29.65 20.34
CA THR A 13 -26.66 -28.79 20.76
C THR A 13 -27.96 -29.26 20.11
N ILE A 14 -28.97 -29.56 20.93
CA ILE A 14 -30.31 -29.94 20.52
C ILE A 14 -31.25 -28.76 20.76
N SER A 15 -31.86 -28.25 19.70
CA SER A 15 -32.74 -27.07 19.71
C SER A 15 -34.16 -27.43 19.28
N LEU A 16 -35.14 -27.04 20.08
CA LEU A 16 -36.56 -27.25 19.80
C LEU A 16 -37.44 -26.19 20.46
N THR A 17 -38.56 -25.87 19.81
CA THR A 17 -39.60 -25.01 20.39
C THR A 17 -40.65 -25.86 21.09
N VAL A 18 -40.94 -25.53 22.35
CA VAL A 18 -41.99 -26.16 23.15
C VAL A 18 -42.86 -25.06 23.74
N GLY A 19 -44.15 -25.03 23.39
CA GLY A 19 -45.09 -24.01 23.88
C GLY A 19 -44.68 -22.58 23.52
N GLY A 20 -44.13 -22.36 22.32
CA GLY A 20 -43.63 -21.07 21.86
C GLY A 20 -42.27 -20.64 22.45
N VAL A 21 -41.68 -21.42 23.36
CA VAL A 21 -40.37 -21.13 23.96
C VAL A 21 -39.31 -22.00 23.29
N GLN A 22 -38.29 -21.36 22.70
CA GLN A 22 -37.09 -22.04 22.22
C GLN A 22 -36.29 -22.59 23.40
N ARG A 23 -35.89 -23.86 23.30
CA ARG A 23 -35.05 -24.54 24.29
C ARG A 23 -33.83 -25.12 23.61
N HIS A 24 -32.68 -24.95 24.25
CA HIS A 24 -31.40 -25.48 23.82
C HIS A 24 -30.84 -26.41 24.89
N LEU A 25 -30.40 -27.60 24.48
CA LEU A 25 -29.69 -28.54 25.35
C LEU A 25 -28.33 -28.82 24.75
N GLN A 26 -27.27 -28.45 25.46
CA GLN A 26 -25.91 -28.85 25.12
C GLN A 26 -25.58 -30.13 25.88
N ARG A 27 -25.25 -31.21 25.16
CA ARG A 27 -25.02 -32.56 25.73
C ARG A 27 -23.77 -33.20 25.15
N PRO A 28 -23.05 -34.04 25.91
CA PRO A 28 -21.96 -34.84 25.36
C PRO A 28 -22.45 -35.81 24.29
N LYS A 29 -21.62 -36.02 23.26
CA LYS A 29 -21.91 -36.90 22.13
C LYS A 29 -21.91 -38.37 22.51
N GLU A 30 -21.00 -38.78 23.40
CA GLU A 30 -20.89 -40.16 23.87
C GLU A 30 -21.90 -40.49 24.98
N GLU A 31 -22.62 -39.50 25.50
CA GLU A 31 -23.64 -39.74 26.50
C GLU A 31 -24.81 -40.55 25.92
N LEU A 32 -25.29 -41.53 26.70
CA LEU A 32 -26.47 -42.32 26.35
C LEU A 32 -27.72 -41.45 26.19
N LEU A 33 -28.54 -41.77 25.19
CA LEU A 33 -29.75 -41.02 24.80
C LEU A 33 -30.76 -40.88 25.96
N GLU A 34 -30.82 -41.85 26.87
CA GLU A 34 -31.73 -41.84 28.03
C GLU A 34 -31.66 -40.54 28.84
N LYS A 35 -30.46 -39.96 29.01
CA LYS A 35 -30.23 -38.78 29.86
C LYS A 35 -30.85 -37.51 29.27
N PRO A 36 -30.60 -37.14 27.99
CA PRO A 36 -31.31 -36.02 27.38
C PRO A 36 -32.81 -36.22 27.27
N LEU A 37 -33.30 -37.44 26.99
CA LEU A 37 -34.74 -37.69 26.93
C LEU A 37 -35.40 -37.50 28.30
N ALA A 38 -34.78 -38.00 29.38
CA ALA A 38 -35.24 -37.76 30.75
C ALA A 38 -35.27 -36.26 31.09
N ARG A 39 -34.27 -35.49 30.63
CA ARG A 39 -34.24 -34.03 30.82
C ARG A 39 -35.32 -33.30 30.04
N LEU A 40 -35.58 -33.72 28.80
CA LEU A 40 -36.68 -33.18 27.98
C LEU A 40 -38.04 -33.48 28.61
N LEU A 41 -38.23 -34.70 29.11
CA LEU A 41 -39.44 -35.11 29.81
C LEU A 41 -39.67 -34.26 31.08
N ALA A 42 -38.64 -34.12 31.93
CA ALA A 42 -38.73 -33.29 33.14
C ALA A 42 -39.06 -31.81 32.84
N ASN A 43 -38.57 -31.30 31.71
CA ASN A 43 -38.81 -29.94 31.23
C ASN A 43 -40.25 -29.71 30.71
N LEU A 44 -40.90 -30.76 30.21
CA LEU A 44 -42.29 -30.75 29.76
C LEU A 44 -43.28 -30.87 30.93
N SER A 45 -42.89 -31.58 31.99
CA SER A 45 -43.71 -31.79 33.18
C SER A 45 -43.66 -30.65 34.21
N ALA A 46 -42.83 -29.61 34.00
CA ALA A 46 -42.70 -28.49 34.93
C ALA A 46 -43.82 -27.43 34.75
N PRO A 47 -44.51 -26.99 35.83
CA PRO A 47 -45.58 -25.99 35.74
C PRO A 47 -45.04 -24.61 35.31
N GLY A 48 -45.63 -24.03 34.26
CA GLY A 48 -45.20 -22.77 33.67
C GLY A 48 -45.29 -21.58 34.62
N LYS A 49 -44.17 -20.90 34.92
CA LYS A 49 -44.17 -19.58 35.56
C LYS A 49 -44.62 -18.54 34.53
N GLY A 50 -45.88 -18.13 34.59
CA GLY A 50 -46.42 -17.07 33.73
C GLY A 50 -45.70 -15.75 33.94
N LYS A 51 -44.93 -15.30 32.94
CA LYS A 51 -44.60 -13.88 32.75
C LYS A 51 -45.48 -13.35 31.63
N LYS A 52 -46.36 -12.40 31.96
CA LYS A 52 -47.16 -11.63 30.99
C LYS A 52 -46.22 -10.93 30.00
N HIS A 53 -46.38 -11.16 28.71
CA HIS A 53 -45.80 -10.31 27.66
C HIS A 53 -46.88 -9.77 26.72
N LYS A 54 -46.81 -8.45 26.48
CA LYS A 54 -47.55 -7.71 25.45
C LYS A 54 -47.01 -8.07 24.06
N GLY A 55 -47.97 -8.44 23.20
CA GLY A 55 -47.97 -8.66 21.75
C GLY A 55 -46.70 -8.49 20.90
N ARG A 56 -46.45 -9.50 20.05
CA ARG A 56 -46.28 -9.32 18.61
C ARG A 56 -46.58 -10.65 17.88
N SER A 57 -47.40 -10.56 16.83
CA SER A 57 -47.87 -11.66 15.99
C SER A 57 -46.77 -12.13 15.02
N GLN A 58 -46.47 -13.44 15.02
CA GLN A 58 -45.90 -14.17 13.89
C GLN A 58 -46.55 -15.56 13.83
N GLN A 59 -47.01 -15.94 12.63
CA GLN A 59 -47.63 -17.22 12.32
C GLN A 59 -46.63 -18.37 12.57
N ALA A 60 -46.80 -19.06 13.70
CA ALA A 60 -46.26 -20.39 13.92
C ALA A 60 -47.44 -21.34 14.17
N THR A 61 -47.40 -22.51 13.56
CA THR A 61 -48.40 -23.57 13.75
C THR A 61 -48.50 -23.91 15.24
N ASP A 62 -49.68 -23.66 15.79
CA ASP A 62 -49.99 -23.73 17.21
C ASP A 62 -50.10 -25.20 17.65
N LEU A 63 -49.23 -25.63 18.57
CA LEU A 63 -49.33 -26.91 19.28
C LEU A 63 -49.74 -26.60 20.73
N SER A 64 -50.96 -26.09 20.92
CA SER A 64 -51.46 -25.66 22.24
C SER A 64 -52.40 -26.66 22.94
N SER A 65 -52.53 -27.90 22.45
CA SER A 65 -53.40 -28.91 23.08
C SER A 65 -52.65 -30.18 23.51
N ALA A 66 -51.95 -30.14 24.64
CA ALA A 66 -51.56 -31.37 25.35
C ALA A 66 -51.57 -31.14 26.88
N GLN A 67 -52.56 -31.75 27.56
CA GLN A 67 -52.57 -31.90 29.01
C GLN A 67 -51.60 -33.02 29.46
N PRO A 68 -51.13 -33.05 30.73
CA PRO A 68 -49.88 -33.72 31.15
C PRO A 68 -49.96 -35.24 31.43
N ALA A 69 -50.98 -35.97 30.99
CA ALA A 69 -51.26 -37.31 31.52
C ALA A 69 -50.55 -38.50 30.81
N SER A 70 -49.79 -38.28 29.74
CA SER A 70 -49.03 -39.36 29.06
C SER A 70 -47.78 -38.86 28.33
N ALA A 71 -47.01 -37.95 28.94
CA ALA A 71 -45.78 -37.43 28.33
C ALA A 71 -44.76 -38.56 28.10
N SER A 72 -44.69 -39.06 26.87
CA SER A 72 -43.65 -39.98 26.41
C SER A 72 -42.68 -39.21 25.51
N VAL A 73 -41.38 -39.50 25.66
CA VAL A 73 -40.32 -38.90 24.84
C VAL A 73 -39.47 -40.02 24.27
N ALA A 74 -39.36 -40.10 22.95
CA ALA A 74 -38.56 -41.12 22.27
C ALA A 74 -37.99 -40.59 20.95
N VAL A 75 -36.87 -41.15 20.49
CA VAL A 75 -36.36 -40.94 19.12
C VAL A 75 -36.68 -42.16 18.29
N LEU A 76 -37.37 -41.98 17.17
CA LEU A 76 -37.72 -43.02 16.21
C LEU A 76 -36.75 -42.96 15.03
N ALA A 77 -36.37 -44.12 14.48
CA ALA A 77 -35.49 -44.19 13.31
C ALA A 77 -36.17 -43.71 11.98
N GLY A 78 -37.43 -43.29 12.05
CA GLY A 78 -38.24 -42.76 10.95
C GLY A 78 -39.72 -42.63 11.36
N LEU A 79 -40.57 -42.07 10.50
CA LEU A 79 -42.00 -41.84 10.82
C LEU A 79 -42.79 -43.12 11.15
N THR A 80 -42.39 -44.27 10.60
CA THR A 80 -43.04 -45.57 10.80
C THR A 80 -42.12 -46.61 11.45
N GLN A 81 -40.92 -46.21 11.86
CA GLN A 81 -39.90 -47.10 12.42
C GLN A 81 -39.97 -47.15 13.96
N PRO A 82 -39.46 -48.21 14.60
CA PRO A 82 -39.47 -48.34 16.06
C PRO A 82 -38.63 -47.26 16.76
N SER A 83 -38.90 -47.07 18.05
CA SER A 83 -38.06 -46.24 18.91
C SER A 83 -36.68 -46.85 19.10
N LEU A 84 -35.66 -46.00 19.08
CA LEU A 84 -34.31 -46.37 19.46
C LEU A 84 -34.27 -46.75 20.94
N ASP A 85 -33.46 -47.75 21.28
CA ASP A 85 -33.20 -48.11 22.67
C ASP A 85 -32.30 -47.06 23.33
N ALA A 86 -32.91 -46.20 24.15
CA ALA A 86 -32.23 -45.07 24.75
C ALA A 86 -31.13 -45.46 25.75
N SER A 87 -31.14 -46.70 26.24
CA SER A 87 -30.16 -47.23 27.20
C SER A 87 -28.87 -47.75 26.54
N SER A 88 -28.89 -47.98 25.22
CA SER A 88 -27.75 -48.54 24.48
C SER A 88 -27.24 -47.63 23.36
N VAL A 89 -28.02 -46.62 22.93
CA VAL A 89 -27.64 -45.70 21.86
C VAL A 89 -27.13 -44.37 22.42
N THR A 90 -25.99 -43.89 21.91
CA THR A 90 -25.42 -42.58 22.26
C THR A 90 -26.15 -41.43 21.55
N ASN A 91 -26.01 -40.20 22.05
CA ASN A 91 -26.54 -39.01 21.39
C ASN A 91 -26.07 -38.88 19.94
N GLU A 92 -24.79 -39.11 19.68
CA GLU A 92 -24.21 -39.01 18.33
C GLU A 92 -24.86 -39.96 17.32
N ALA A 93 -25.26 -41.16 17.76
CA ALA A 93 -25.95 -42.16 16.95
C ALA A 93 -27.47 -41.94 16.89
N ALA A 94 -28.08 -41.35 17.91
CA ALA A 94 -29.53 -41.16 17.97
C ALA A 94 -30.04 -39.97 17.14
N TRP A 95 -29.34 -38.84 17.18
CA TRP A 95 -29.79 -37.56 16.61
C TRP A 95 -29.42 -37.41 15.12
N VAL A 96 -29.78 -38.38 14.29
CA VAL A 96 -29.46 -38.43 12.86
C VAL A 96 -30.57 -37.80 12.00
N THR A 97 -30.20 -37.15 10.90
CA THR A 97 -31.19 -36.61 9.95
C THR A 97 -32.07 -37.73 9.39
N GLY A 98 -33.39 -37.52 9.40
CA GLY A 98 -34.38 -38.51 8.96
C GLY A 98 -35.04 -39.26 10.11
N HIS A 99 -34.43 -39.25 11.31
CA HIS A 99 -35.08 -39.70 12.54
C HIS A 99 -36.14 -38.69 13.01
N VAL A 100 -36.99 -39.11 13.96
CA VAL A 100 -38.12 -38.33 14.46
C VAL A 100 -38.08 -38.29 15.99
N LEU A 101 -38.16 -37.10 16.59
CA LEU A 101 -38.40 -36.95 18.02
C LEU A 101 -39.91 -37.00 18.27
N GLN A 102 -40.36 -37.99 19.03
CA GLN A 102 -41.74 -38.09 19.51
C GLN A 102 -41.85 -37.43 20.88
N LEU A 103 -42.79 -36.50 21.03
CA LEU A 103 -43.15 -35.80 22.27
C LEU A 103 -44.67 -35.95 22.50
N GLY A 104 -45.08 -36.95 23.28
CA GLY A 104 -46.48 -37.35 23.38
C GLY A 104 -47.01 -37.80 22.01
N GLU A 105 -48.04 -37.10 21.51
CA GLU A 105 -48.60 -37.34 20.16
C GLU A 105 -47.86 -36.58 19.05
N ALA A 106 -47.07 -35.56 19.40
CA ALA A 106 -46.35 -34.76 18.41
C ALA A 106 -45.13 -35.51 17.89
N ARG A 107 -44.94 -35.52 16.56
CA ARG A 107 -43.81 -36.14 15.87
C ARG A 107 -43.03 -35.07 15.13
N LEU A 108 -41.82 -34.77 15.59
CA LEU A 108 -40.99 -33.69 15.08
C LEU A 108 -39.79 -34.28 14.32
N PRO A 109 -39.61 -33.98 13.02
CA PRO A 109 -38.45 -34.45 12.29
C PRO A 109 -37.16 -33.88 12.88
N ILE A 110 -36.11 -34.70 12.91
CA ILE A 110 -34.77 -34.30 13.32
C ILE A 110 -34.01 -33.83 12.07
N LEU A 111 -33.56 -32.59 12.11
CA LEU A 111 -32.66 -32.00 11.13
C LEU A 111 -31.29 -31.87 11.79
N ARG A 112 -30.36 -32.75 11.44
CA ARG A 112 -28.99 -32.68 11.92
C ARG A 112 -28.15 -31.82 10.97
N ASN A 113 -27.44 -30.87 11.55
CA ASN A 113 -26.57 -29.92 10.88
C ASN A 113 -27.26 -29.32 9.64
N PRO A 114 -28.46 -28.71 9.73
CA PRO A 114 -28.99 -27.95 8.60
C PRO A 114 -28.05 -26.77 8.29
N PRO A 115 -28.09 -26.21 7.06
CA PRO A 115 -27.42 -24.96 6.76
C PRO A 115 -27.88 -23.87 7.74
N LEU A 116 -26.94 -23.15 8.34
CA LEU A 116 -27.23 -22.16 9.38
C LEU A 116 -26.35 -20.92 9.22
N ILE A 117 -26.88 -19.78 9.67
CA ILE A 117 -26.15 -18.52 9.82
C ILE A 117 -25.97 -18.30 11.32
N ALA A 118 -24.72 -18.35 11.81
CA ALA A 118 -24.40 -18.03 13.19
C ALA A 118 -24.44 -16.52 13.45
N LYS A 119 -23.97 -15.74 12.46
CA LYS A 119 -23.97 -14.27 12.47
C LYS A 119 -24.08 -13.76 11.04
N LEU A 120 -24.76 -12.63 10.84
CA LEU A 120 -24.79 -11.91 9.58
C LEU A 120 -24.64 -10.43 9.89
N ASP A 121 -23.61 -9.81 9.32
CA ASP A 121 -23.37 -8.38 9.42
C ASP A 121 -23.29 -7.76 8.01
N VAL A 122 -23.47 -6.45 7.93
CA VAL A 122 -23.09 -5.63 6.77
C VAL A 122 -22.10 -4.60 7.28
N TYR A 123 -20.90 -4.58 6.72
CA TYR A 123 -19.81 -3.78 7.28
C TYR A 123 -19.95 -2.29 6.91
N GLY A 124 -19.68 -1.42 7.89
CA GLY A 124 -19.39 0.00 7.68
C GLY A 124 -20.58 0.90 7.39
N ASP A 125 -20.26 2.18 7.19
CA ASP A 125 -21.21 3.21 6.77
C ASP A 125 -21.58 3.00 5.29
N ALA A 126 -22.84 3.27 4.93
CA ALA A 126 -23.33 3.15 3.57
C ALA A 126 -23.13 4.44 2.77
N PHE A 127 -22.38 4.37 1.66
CA PHE A 127 -22.18 5.49 0.73
C PHE A 127 -22.75 5.17 -0.65
N VAL A 128 -23.28 6.21 -1.32
CA VAL A 128 -23.66 6.11 -2.74
C VAL A 128 -22.45 5.69 -3.57
N GLY A 129 -22.63 4.71 -4.46
CA GLY A 129 -21.59 4.22 -5.37
C GLY A 129 -20.64 3.17 -4.78
N ILE A 130 -20.69 2.92 -3.46
CA ILE A 130 -19.82 1.94 -2.80
C ILE A 130 -20.63 0.69 -2.45
N PRO A 131 -20.17 -0.52 -2.81
CA PRO A 131 -20.91 -1.74 -2.54
C PRO A 131 -20.98 -2.04 -1.03
N LEU A 132 -22.19 -2.38 -0.58
CA LEU A 132 -22.42 -2.99 0.71
C LEU A 132 -22.11 -4.47 0.65
N VAL A 133 -21.16 -4.91 1.48
CA VAL A 133 -20.67 -6.29 1.51
C VAL A 133 -21.22 -6.99 2.76
N PRO A 134 -22.05 -8.04 2.59
CA PRO A 134 -22.50 -8.85 3.72
C PRO A 134 -21.38 -9.80 4.18
N VAL A 135 -21.33 -10.09 5.47
CA VAL A 135 -20.32 -10.97 6.09
C VAL A 135 -21.04 -12.06 6.90
N PRO A 136 -21.38 -13.20 6.27
CA PRO A 136 -22.04 -14.29 6.97
C PRO A 136 -21.03 -15.19 7.70
N GLN A 137 -21.31 -15.54 8.95
CA GLN A 137 -20.67 -16.66 9.63
C GLN A 137 -21.54 -17.91 9.42
N LEU A 138 -21.20 -18.68 8.39
CA LEU A 138 -21.96 -19.86 7.98
C LEU A 138 -21.56 -21.09 8.78
N LEU A 139 -22.55 -21.91 9.13
CA LEU A 139 -22.35 -23.24 9.69
C LEU A 139 -23.06 -24.25 8.81
N PHE A 140 -22.31 -25.24 8.34
CA PHE A 140 -22.83 -26.32 7.50
C PHE A 140 -23.57 -25.84 6.23
N ALA A 141 -23.17 -24.69 5.69
CA ALA A 141 -23.72 -24.07 4.49
C ALA A 141 -22.58 -23.73 3.53
N ASP A 142 -22.87 -23.67 2.24
CA ASP A 142 -21.94 -23.26 1.20
C ASP A 142 -22.31 -21.81 0.80
N GLU A 143 -21.36 -20.87 0.88
CA GLU A 143 -21.65 -19.44 0.65
C GLU A 143 -22.20 -19.17 -0.75
N ASP A 144 -21.68 -19.89 -1.75
CA ASP A 144 -22.10 -19.80 -3.14
C ASP A 144 -23.49 -20.43 -3.43
N ALA A 145 -24.02 -21.20 -2.47
CA ALA A 145 -25.37 -21.73 -2.51
C ALA A 145 -26.37 -20.85 -1.75
N CYS A 146 -25.92 -19.83 -1.02
CA CYS A 146 -26.79 -18.92 -0.29
C CYS A 146 -27.60 -18.02 -1.24
N SER A 147 -28.82 -17.66 -0.83
CA SER A 147 -29.64 -16.68 -1.57
C SER A 147 -29.62 -15.33 -0.87
N TRP A 148 -29.49 -14.25 -1.64
CA TRP A 148 -29.43 -12.88 -1.15
C TRP A 148 -30.59 -12.04 -1.66
N GLU A 149 -31.20 -11.25 -0.79
CA GLU A 149 -32.26 -10.29 -1.14
C GLU A 149 -32.00 -8.97 -0.40
N TRP A 150 -31.97 -7.86 -1.14
CA TRP A 150 -31.75 -6.53 -0.58
C TRP A 150 -33.05 -5.74 -0.51
N GLU A 151 -33.21 -4.96 0.56
CA GLU A 151 -34.38 -4.10 0.76
C GLU A 151 -33.94 -2.72 1.27
N VAL A 152 -34.65 -1.69 0.83
CA VAL A 152 -34.41 -0.29 1.20
C VAL A 152 -35.67 0.32 1.79
N GLN A 153 -35.50 1.11 2.86
CA GLN A 153 -36.54 1.91 3.50
C GLN A 153 -36.21 3.41 3.33
N ARG A 154 -36.83 4.06 2.33
CA ARG A 154 -36.60 5.47 1.97
C ARG A 154 -37.52 6.42 2.75
N PRO A 155 -37.01 7.50 3.38
CA PRO A 155 -37.85 8.52 4.01
C PRO A 155 -38.76 9.23 3.00
N PRO A 156 -40.01 9.62 3.37
CA PRO A 156 -40.66 9.43 4.66
C PRO A 156 -41.35 8.04 4.80
N ALA A 157 -41.28 7.19 3.78
CA ALA A 157 -41.93 5.89 3.78
C ALA A 157 -41.32 4.96 4.86
N SER A 158 -42.19 4.30 5.62
CA SER A 158 -41.77 3.32 6.64
C SER A 158 -41.76 1.88 6.12
N VAL A 159 -41.94 1.67 4.82
CA VAL A 159 -42.05 0.34 4.20
C VAL A 159 -40.71 -0.08 3.59
N TRP A 160 -40.33 -1.34 3.81
CA TRP A 160 -39.19 -1.95 3.14
C TRP A 160 -39.57 -2.35 1.72
N THR A 161 -38.78 -1.91 0.74
CA THR A 161 -38.98 -2.22 -0.68
C THR A 161 -37.80 -3.02 -1.18
N ARG A 162 -38.07 -4.14 -1.87
CA ARG A 162 -37.02 -4.96 -2.47
C ARG A 162 -36.31 -4.17 -3.56
N VAL A 163 -34.99 -4.25 -3.59
CA VAL A 163 -34.12 -3.61 -4.58
C VAL A 163 -33.21 -4.65 -5.23
N GLY A 164 -32.90 -4.45 -6.52
CA GLY A 164 -32.12 -5.38 -7.32
C GLY A 164 -32.90 -6.62 -7.80
N GLY A 165 -32.51 -7.12 -8.99
CA GLY A 165 -33.12 -8.27 -9.66
C GLY A 165 -33.97 -7.90 -10.88
N ASP A 166 -34.08 -8.84 -11.83
CA ASP A 166 -35.00 -8.72 -12.98
C ASP A 166 -36.45 -8.98 -12.50
N PRO A 167 -37.38 -8.02 -12.63
CA PRO A 167 -38.78 -8.22 -12.26
C PRO A 167 -39.49 -9.34 -13.05
N ALA A 168 -38.93 -9.82 -14.17
CA ALA A 168 -39.47 -10.93 -14.96
C ALA A 168 -39.09 -12.33 -14.43
N CYS A 169 -38.16 -12.44 -13.48
CA CYS A 169 -37.71 -13.74 -12.96
C CYS A 169 -38.60 -14.21 -11.80
N SER A 170 -39.72 -14.86 -12.14
CA SER A 170 -40.70 -15.42 -11.19
C SER A 170 -40.21 -16.66 -10.43
N ALA A 171 -39.01 -17.17 -10.74
CA ALA A 171 -38.33 -18.22 -10.00
C ALA A 171 -37.42 -17.59 -8.94
N GLY A 172 -38.00 -17.03 -7.87
CA GLY A 172 -37.30 -16.26 -6.83
C GLY A 172 -36.03 -16.89 -6.25
N ARG A 173 -34.87 -16.66 -6.90
CA ARG A 173 -33.56 -17.13 -6.46
C ARG A 173 -32.48 -16.09 -6.81
N GLY A 174 -32.10 -15.34 -5.78
CA GLY A 174 -30.80 -14.68 -5.60
C GLY A 174 -30.53 -13.42 -6.42
N VAL A 175 -30.66 -12.26 -5.78
CA VAL A 175 -30.02 -10.99 -6.18
C VAL A 175 -28.49 -11.17 -6.14
N GLN A 176 -27.73 -10.27 -6.76
CA GLN A 176 -26.29 -10.11 -6.47
C GLN A 176 -26.08 -10.05 -4.94
N ARG A 177 -24.99 -10.68 -4.46
CA ARG A 177 -24.63 -10.72 -3.04
C ARG A 177 -24.47 -9.32 -2.44
N THR A 178 -23.90 -8.40 -3.23
CA THR A 178 -23.70 -6.99 -2.87
C THR A 178 -24.84 -6.09 -3.37
N TYR A 179 -25.02 -4.96 -2.71
CA TYR A 179 -25.88 -3.86 -3.17
C TYR A 179 -25.09 -2.56 -3.24
N ILE A 180 -25.20 -1.82 -4.34
CA ILE A 180 -24.57 -0.51 -4.50
C ILE A 180 -25.64 0.56 -4.32
N PRO A 181 -25.60 1.36 -3.24
CA PRO A 181 -26.57 2.43 -3.03
C PRO A 181 -26.50 3.50 -4.14
N THR A 182 -27.66 4.00 -4.52
CA THR A 182 -27.83 5.03 -5.55
C THR A 182 -28.12 6.39 -4.92
N PRO A 183 -28.03 7.52 -5.66
CA PRO A 183 -28.40 8.83 -5.15
C PRO A 183 -29.82 8.91 -4.57
N GLU A 184 -30.76 8.09 -5.06
CA GLU A 184 -32.14 8.01 -4.55
C GLU A 184 -32.24 7.35 -3.17
N ASP A 185 -31.20 6.62 -2.76
CA ASP A 185 -31.16 5.95 -1.47
C ASP A 185 -30.66 6.85 -0.36
N VAL A 186 -30.18 8.06 -0.64
CA VAL A 186 -29.65 8.97 0.39
C VAL A 186 -30.68 9.19 1.51
N GLY A 187 -30.26 8.95 2.74
CA GLY A 187 -31.10 8.99 3.93
C GLY A 187 -31.90 7.70 4.21
N ALA A 188 -31.84 6.69 3.33
CA ALA A 188 -32.53 5.41 3.52
C ALA A 188 -31.77 4.47 4.46
N LEU A 189 -32.51 3.54 5.07
CA LEU A 189 -31.93 2.35 5.69
C LEU A 189 -31.90 1.22 4.68
N VAL A 190 -30.83 0.43 4.69
CA VAL A 190 -30.64 -0.71 3.77
C VAL A 190 -30.45 -1.98 4.60
N ARG A 191 -31.08 -3.07 4.19
CA ARG A 191 -30.89 -4.38 4.82
C ARG A 191 -30.77 -5.49 3.80
N VAL A 192 -30.09 -6.55 4.20
CA VAL A 192 -29.94 -7.78 3.44
C VAL A 192 -30.60 -8.93 4.17
N ARG A 193 -31.29 -9.79 3.40
CA ARG A 193 -31.79 -11.08 3.82
C ARG A 193 -30.95 -12.17 3.16
N CYS A 194 -30.34 -13.02 3.97
CA CYS A 194 -29.57 -14.17 3.50
C CYS A 194 -30.29 -15.46 3.91
N THR A 195 -30.54 -16.36 2.96
CA THR A 195 -30.99 -17.73 3.25
C THR A 195 -29.82 -18.68 3.02
N PRO A 196 -29.31 -19.39 4.04
CA PRO A 196 -28.16 -20.26 3.90
C PRO A 196 -28.52 -21.50 3.09
N GLY A 197 -27.72 -21.81 2.08
CA GLY A 197 -27.88 -22.99 1.24
C GLY A 197 -26.75 -23.98 1.44
N ARG A 198 -27.00 -25.26 1.13
CA ARG A 198 -25.94 -26.25 0.91
C ARG A 198 -26.23 -27.01 -0.38
N ARG A 199 -25.20 -27.18 -1.20
CA ARG A 199 -25.26 -27.95 -2.45
C ARG A 199 -25.61 -29.41 -2.16
N GLY A 200 -26.52 -29.97 -2.95
CA GLY A 200 -26.82 -31.40 -2.87
C GLY A 200 -25.68 -32.21 -3.49
N LYS A 201 -25.32 -33.34 -2.86
CA LYS A 201 -24.36 -34.28 -3.45
C LYS A 201 -25.01 -35.06 -4.60
N GLY A 202 -24.27 -35.29 -5.69
CA GLY A 202 -24.70 -36.17 -6.79
C GLY A 202 -25.98 -35.73 -7.52
N GLY A 203 -26.23 -34.42 -7.62
CA GLY A 203 -27.42 -33.88 -8.29
C GLY A 203 -28.68 -33.83 -7.41
N ALA A 204 -28.58 -34.16 -6.12
CA ALA A 204 -29.67 -33.95 -5.17
C ALA A 204 -30.05 -32.46 -5.07
N ALA A 205 -31.31 -32.18 -4.69
CA ALA A 205 -31.77 -30.82 -4.47
C ALA A 205 -30.95 -30.15 -3.33
N PRO A 206 -30.64 -28.85 -3.44
CA PRO A 206 -29.98 -28.11 -2.38
C PRO A 206 -30.87 -28.06 -1.13
N THR A 207 -30.24 -28.17 0.04
CA THR A 207 -30.92 -27.99 1.33
C THR A 207 -30.78 -26.53 1.76
N TRP A 208 -31.82 -25.99 2.39
CA TRP A 208 -31.89 -24.59 2.82
C TRP A 208 -32.13 -24.51 4.31
N GLY A 209 -31.53 -23.50 4.95
CA GLY A 209 -31.79 -23.14 6.34
C GLY A 209 -32.76 -21.98 6.48
N GLU A 210 -32.87 -21.51 7.72
CA GLU A 210 -33.67 -20.32 8.05
C GLU A 210 -32.92 -19.04 7.64
N ALA A 211 -33.65 -18.08 7.09
CA ALA A 211 -33.07 -16.83 6.64
C ALA A 211 -32.70 -15.91 7.81
N ALA A 212 -31.57 -15.22 7.71
CA ALA A 212 -31.15 -14.16 8.62
C ALA A 212 -31.25 -12.78 7.94
N LEU A 213 -31.41 -11.74 8.76
CA LEU A 213 -31.46 -10.35 8.33
C LEU A 213 -30.31 -9.56 8.97
N ALA A 214 -29.70 -8.65 8.21
CA ALA A 214 -28.76 -7.67 8.70
C ALA A 214 -29.03 -6.30 8.09
N VAL A 215 -28.90 -5.24 8.89
CA VAL A 215 -29.07 -3.85 8.45
C VAL A 215 -27.68 -3.23 8.30
N ALA A 216 -27.47 -2.47 7.22
CA ALA A 216 -26.25 -1.70 7.01
C ALA A 216 -26.03 -0.64 8.11
N GLY A 217 -24.78 -0.24 8.31
CA GLY A 217 -24.44 0.81 9.26
C GLY A 217 -25.04 2.16 8.86
N GLY A 218 -25.83 2.75 9.76
CA GLY A 218 -26.40 4.08 9.58
C GLY A 218 -27.39 4.20 8.42
N ARG A 219 -27.62 5.43 7.97
CA ARG A 219 -28.39 5.74 6.76
C ARG A 219 -27.42 5.95 5.60
N VAL A 220 -27.86 5.67 4.38
CA VAL A 220 -27.07 5.94 3.18
C VAL A 220 -26.70 7.42 3.11
N GLN A 221 -25.43 7.69 2.86
CA GLN A 221 -24.87 9.04 2.73
C GLN A 221 -24.43 9.29 1.28
N PRO A 222 -24.43 10.55 0.80
CA PRO A 222 -23.76 10.90 -0.44
C PRO A 222 -22.29 10.49 -0.39
N HIS A 223 -21.71 10.16 -1.55
CA HIS A 223 -20.28 9.85 -1.61
C HIS A 223 -19.46 11.04 -1.06
N PRO A 224 -18.51 10.83 -0.14
CA PRO A 224 -17.82 11.95 0.53
C PRO A 224 -17.06 12.89 -0.44
N ALA A 225 -16.66 12.38 -1.60
CA ALA A 225 -16.00 13.15 -2.66
C ALA A 225 -16.93 14.05 -3.49
N THR A 226 -18.25 13.83 -3.48
CA THR A 226 -19.20 14.68 -4.24
C THR A 226 -19.61 15.92 -3.45
N GLN A 227 -19.18 16.03 -2.20
CA GLN A 227 -19.45 17.19 -1.36
C GLN A 227 -18.45 18.32 -1.65
N PRO A 228 -18.83 19.61 -1.51
CA PRO A 228 -17.92 20.74 -1.73
C PRO A 228 -16.66 20.67 -0.83
N GLY A 229 -15.53 21.15 -1.35
CA GLY A 229 -14.24 21.26 -0.63
C GLY A 229 -13.06 20.59 -1.35
N PRO A 230 -11.81 20.87 -0.92
CA PRO A 230 -10.61 20.15 -1.36
C PRO A 230 -10.68 18.72 -0.81
N ALA A 231 -10.70 17.73 -1.71
CA ALA A 231 -11.02 16.32 -1.41
C ALA A 231 -11.28 15.50 -2.69
N LYS A 232 -10.72 15.88 -3.85
CA LYS A 232 -11.02 15.15 -5.09
C LYS A 232 -10.40 13.75 -5.03
N VAL A 233 -11.23 12.75 -5.32
CA VAL A 233 -10.79 11.36 -5.42
C VAL A 233 -9.81 11.23 -6.57
N CYS A 234 -8.82 10.38 -6.37
CA CYS A 234 -7.94 9.88 -7.40
C CYS A 234 -8.77 9.18 -8.48
N ILE A 235 -9.01 9.86 -9.61
CA ILE A 235 -9.67 9.25 -10.78
C ILE A 235 -8.60 8.58 -11.65
N PRO A 236 -8.61 7.24 -11.79
CA PRO A 236 -7.69 6.57 -12.69
C PRO A 236 -7.99 6.95 -14.15
N PRO A 237 -6.98 6.97 -15.04
CA PRO A 237 -7.24 7.10 -16.46
C PRO A 237 -8.15 5.96 -16.93
N ALA A 238 -9.04 6.27 -17.87
CA ALA A 238 -9.93 5.29 -18.47
C ALA A 238 -9.12 4.09 -18.95
N ARG A 239 -9.61 2.88 -18.67
CA ARG A 239 -8.94 1.67 -19.14
C ARG A 239 -8.88 1.73 -20.67
N LEU A 240 -7.67 1.67 -21.22
CA LEU A 240 -7.48 1.60 -22.66
C LEU A 240 -7.83 0.17 -23.11
N GLU A 241 -9.12 -0.09 -23.27
CA GLU A 241 -9.64 -1.35 -23.77
C GLU A 241 -9.07 -1.64 -25.16
N ALA A 242 -8.64 -2.90 -25.37
CA ALA A 242 -8.16 -3.42 -26.66
C ALA A 242 -6.87 -2.78 -27.23
N THR A 243 -5.83 -2.62 -26.41
CA THR A 243 -4.47 -2.35 -26.92
C THR A 243 -3.69 -3.64 -27.19
N VAL A 244 -2.88 -3.60 -28.26
CA VAL A 244 -1.85 -4.61 -28.57
C VAL A 244 -0.50 -3.90 -28.44
N PRO A 245 0.41 -4.32 -27.53
CA PRO A 245 0.33 -5.49 -26.65
C PRO A 245 -0.69 -5.31 -25.50
N PRO A 246 -1.16 -6.41 -24.89
CA PRO A 246 -2.09 -6.35 -23.78
C PRO A 246 -1.44 -5.69 -22.56
N ARG A 247 -2.12 -4.68 -22.01
CA ARG A 247 -1.68 -3.94 -20.83
C ARG A 247 -2.06 -4.64 -19.52
N LEU A 248 -1.24 -4.43 -18.50
CA LEU A 248 -1.43 -4.87 -17.12
C LEU A 248 -1.57 -3.64 -16.22
N ARG A 249 -2.74 -3.43 -15.62
CA ARG A 249 -2.93 -2.36 -14.63
C ARG A 249 -2.55 -2.85 -13.25
N VAL A 250 -1.65 -2.13 -12.58
CA VAL A 250 -1.19 -2.48 -11.23
C VAL A 250 -1.46 -1.29 -10.32
N VAL A 251 -1.94 -1.59 -9.11
CA VAL A 251 -2.05 -0.64 -8.01
C VAL A 251 -1.19 -1.14 -6.88
N SER A 252 -0.42 -0.26 -6.27
CA SER A 252 0.07 -0.49 -4.93
C SER A 252 -0.48 0.61 -4.01
N TYR A 253 -0.80 0.28 -2.75
CA TYR A 253 -1.44 1.22 -1.85
C TYR A 253 -1.27 0.84 -0.36
N ASN A 254 -0.59 1.66 0.43
CA ASN A 254 -0.64 1.59 1.89
C ASN A 254 -2.00 2.16 2.33
N ILE A 255 -2.82 1.37 3.03
CA ILE A 255 -4.20 1.73 3.34
C ILE A 255 -4.42 2.27 4.76
N LEU A 256 -3.34 2.51 5.51
CA LEU A 256 -3.32 2.96 6.90
C LEU A 256 -4.07 1.99 7.85
N ALA A 257 -3.34 1.23 8.66
CA ALA A 257 -3.94 0.25 9.55
C ALA A 257 -4.78 0.95 10.63
N ASP A 258 -5.89 0.32 11.04
CA ASP A 258 -6.78 0.91 12.04
C ASP A 258 -6.10 1.17 13.38
N GLN A 259 -5.20 0.27 13.78
CA GLN A 259 -4.48 0.40 15.04
C GLN A 259 -3.65 1.68 15.10
N TYR A 260 -3.05 2.10 13.99
CA TYR A 260 -2.24 3.33 13.92
C TYR A 260 -3.13 4.57 13.92
N ALA A 261 -4.26 4.54 13.22
CA ALA A 261 -5.23 5.63 13.24
C ALA A 261 -6.00 5.78 14.58
N ALA A 262 -6.04 4.73 15.40
CA ALA A 262 -6.86 4.69 16.62
C ALA A 262 -6.17 5.29 17.86
N THR A 263 -4.85 5.49 17.86
CA THR A 263 -4.11 5.97 19.03
C THR A 263 -4.41 7.44 19.35
N GLU A 264 -4.31 7.83 20.62
CA GLU A 264 -4.50 9.23 21.02
C GLU A 264 -3.44 10.14 20.39
N ARG A 265 -2.20 9.66 20.24
CA ARG A 265 -1.14 10.38 19.52
C ARG A 265 -1.51 10.57 18.05
N ALA A 266 -2.03 9.55 17.37
CA ALA A 266 -2.46 9.69 15.99
C ALA A 266 -3.59 10.71 15.85
N LYS A 267 -4.60 10.67 16.71
CA LYS A 267 -5.73 11.60 16.67
C LYS A 267 -5.35 13.05 17.00
N SER A 268 -4.40 13.26 17.92
CA SER A 268 -4.06 14.60 18.42
C SER A 268 -2.84 15.24 17.74
N VAL A 269 -1.89 14.43 17.27
CA VAL A 269 -0.60 14.88 16.73
C VAL A 269 -0.50 14.61 15.24
N LEU A 270 -0.57 13.34 14.81
CA LEU A 270 -0.34 12.97 13.40
C LEU A 270 -1.49 13.45 12.50
N PHE A 271 -2.71 13.17 12.91
CA PHE A 271 -3.94 13.43 12.17
C PHE A 271 -4.85 14.44 12.88
N GLY A 272 -4.29 15.34 13.70
CA GLY A 272 -5.06 16.38 14.42
C GLY A 272 -5.87 17.32 13.51
N HIS A 273 -5.55 17.35 12.22
CA HIS A 273 -6.29 18.06 11.18
C HIS A 273 -7.56 17.30 10.71
N CYS A 274 -7.63 15.99 10.88
CA CYS A 274 -8.69 15.13 10.38
C CYS A 274 -9.71 14.81 11.49
N PRO A 275 -11.00 15.21 11.34
CA PRO A 275 -12.02 14.88 12.33
C PRO A 275 -12.10 13.37 12.60
N GLU A 276 -12.13 12.98 13.88
CA GLU A 276 -12.12 11.57 14.32
C GLU A 276 -13.16 10.70 13.60
N LYS A 277 -14.34 11.26 13.29
CA LYS A 277 -15.40 10.54 12.57
C LYS A 277 -14.95 9.95 11.22
N TYR A 278 -13.96 10.57 10.56
CA TYR A 278 -13.37 10.14 9.28
C TYR A 278 -12.18 9.20 9.46
N LEU A 279 -11.56 9.16 10.65
CA LEU A 279 -10.50 8.20 10.99
C LEU A 279 -11.06 6.81 11.33
N ARG A 280 -12.35 6.72 11.68
CA ARG A 280 -12.98 5.46 12.09
C ARG A 280 -12.94 4.40 10.98
N PRO A 281 -12.73 3.12 11.33
CA PRO A 281 -12.72 2.01 10.37
C PRO A 281 -13.99 1.92 9.52
N THR A 282 -15.15 2.20 10.14
CA THR A 282 -16.47 2.17 9.49
C THR A 282 -16.63 3.23 8.40
N HIS A 283 -15.82 4.28 8.42
CA HIS A 283 -15.77 5.32 7.39
C HIS A 283 -14.68 5.04 6.36
N ARG A 284 -13.44 4.74 6.79
CA ARG A 284 -12.28 4.56 5.89
C ARG A 284 -12.39 3.32 5.02
N ARG A 285 -12.68 2.15 5.60
CA ARG A 285 -12.61 0.87 4.87
C ARG A 285 -13.60 0.78 3.69
N PRO A 286 -14.86 1.25 3.79
CA PRO A 286 -15.74 1.33 2.61
C PRO A 286 -15.17 2.21 1.49
N LEU A 287 -14.56 3.36 1.83
CA LEU A 287 -13.93 4.23 0.84
C LEU A 287 -12.72 3.57 0.17
N ILE A 288 -11.90 2.84 0.94
CA ILE A 288 -10.79 2.04 0.41
C ILE A 288 -11.33 1.01 -0.59
N LEU A 289 -12.34 0.22 -0.22
CA LEU A 289 -12.94 -0.76 -1.13
C LEU A 289 -13.49 -0.09 -2.41
N GLY A 290 -14.19 1.03 -2.27
CA GLY A 290 -14.71 1.80 -3.40
C GLY A 290 -13.60 2.22 -4.37
N GLN A 291 -12.52 2.82 -3.86
CA GLN A 291 -11.36 3.23 -4.66
C GLN A 291 -10.69 2.05 -5.37
N LEU A 292 -10.47 0.93 -4.66
CA LEU A 292 -9.85 -0.26 -5.25
C LEU A 292 -10.67 -0.84 -6.41
N LEU A 293 -12.00 -0.81 -6.30
CA LEU A 293 -12.90 -1.25 -7.37
C LEU A 293 -12.91 -0.29 -8.56
N GLU A 294 -12.88 1.02 -8.30
CA GLU A 294 -12.82 2.06 -9.33
C GLU A 294 -11.53 1.98 -10.17
N PHE A 295 -10.41 1.55 -9.58
CA PHE A 295 -9.15 1.38 -10.32
C PHE A 295 -9.20 0.31 -11.41
N GLN A 296 -10.09 -0.69 -11.26
CA GLN A 296 -10.21 -1.82 -12.19
C GLN A 296 -8.86 -2.48 -12.50
N ALA A 297 -8.02 -2.63 -11.49
CA ALA A 297 -6.67 -3.17 -11.64
C ALA A 297 -6.67 -4.64 -12.06
N ASP A 298 -5.59 -5.09 -12.67
CA ASP A 298 -5.32 -6.52 -12.81
C ASP A 298 -4.63 -7.08 -11.56
N ILE A 299 -3.83 -6.26 -10.87
CA ILE A 299 -3.11 -6.58 -9.63
C ILE A 299 -3.25 -5.42 -8.64
N LEU A 300 -3.55 -5.73 -7.38
CA LEU A 300 -3.55 -4.81 -6.25
C LEU A 300 -2.54 -5.31 -5.20
N CYS A 301 -1.62 -4.46 -4.75
CA CYS A 301 -0.70 -4.72 -3.66
C CYS A 301 -0.97 -3.74 -2.52
N LEU A 302 -1.41 -4.24 -1.38
CA LEU A 302 -1.81 -3.42 -0.25
C LEU A 302 -0.87 -3.65 0.92
N GLN A 303 -0.56 -2.55 1.63
CA GLN A 303 0.20 -2.53 2.87
C GLN A 303 -0.66 -1.99 4.01
N GLU A 304 -0.31 -2.30 5.25
CA GLU A 304 -1.07 -1.90 6.44
C GLU A 304 -2.52 -2.41 6.47
N VAL A 305 -2.69 -3.65 6.03
CA VAL A 305 -4.00 -4.30 5.99
C VAL A 305 -4.25 -5.00 7.32
N ASP A 306 -5.23 -4.56 8.11
CA ASP A 306 -5.67 -5.35 9.26
C ASP A 306 -6.26 -6.69 8.78
N GLU A 307 -6.02 -7.80 9.49
CA GLU A 307 -6.62 -9.10 9.13
C GLU A 307 -8.16 -9.02 9.11
N SER A 308 -8.74 -8.22 10.01
CA SER A 308 -10.18 -7.99 10.06
C SER A 308 -10.70 -7.17 8.86
N ALA A 309 -9.88 -6.27 8.30
CA ALA A 309 -10.21 -5.54 7.07
C ALA A 309 -10.18 -6.50 5.87
N PHE A 310 -9.14 -7.32 5.78
CA PHE A 310 -8.99 -8.31 4.71
C PHE A 310 -10.16 -9.30 4.69
N ARG A 311 -10.38 -10.02 5.79
CA ARG A 311 -11.41 -11.08 5.86
C ARG A 311 -12.83 -10.53 5.90
N GLY A 312 -13.02 -9.38 6.53
CA GLY A 312 -14.35 -8.81 6.79
C GLY A 312 -14.90 -7.93 5.68
N LEU A 313 -14.06 -7.40 4.78
CA LEU A 313 -14.53 -6.46 3.76
C LEU A 313 -13.80 -6.61 2.42
N LEU A 314 -12.47 -6.51 2.42
CA LEU A 314 -11.71 -6.39 1.17
C LEU A 314 -11.76 -7.66 0.34
N GLU A 315 -11.48 -8.83 0.93
CA GLU A 315 -11.55 -10.11 0.22
C GLU A 315 -12.96 -10.42 -0.30
N PRO A 316 -14.02 -10.41 0.51
CA PRO A 316 -15.35 -10.71 -0.01
C PRO A 316 -15.84 -9.66 -1.03
N GLY A 317 -15.51 -8.38 -0.84
CA GLY A 317 -15.89 -7.31 -1.76
C GLY A 317 -15.17 -7.39 -3.11
N LEU A 318 -13.86 -7.64 -3.10
CA LEU A 318 -13.06 -7.80 -4.33
C LEU A 318 -13.31 -9.15 -5.00
N ARG A 319 -13.58 -10.22 -4.25
CA ARG A 319 -13.96 -11.52 -4.80
C ARG A 319 -15.24 -11.45 -5.62
N ASP A 320 -16.25 -10.72 -5.12
CA ASP A 320 -17.50 -10.49 -5.85
C ASP A 320 -17.26 -9.67 -7.15
N ALA A 321 -16.17 -8.92 -7.22
CA ALA A 321 -15.69 -8.22 -8.42
C ALA A 321 -14.70 -9.04 -9.29
N GLY A 322 -14.48 -10.32 -8.96
CA GLY A 322 -13.68 -11.24 -9.78
C GLY A 322 -12.19 -11.33 -9.42
N TYR A 323 -11.78 -10.87 -8.23
CA TYR A 323 -10.40 -11.01 -7.75
C TYR A 323 -10.22 -12.25 -6.87
N ASN A 324 -9.00 -12.79 -6.87
CA ASN A 324 -8.51 -13.68 -5.81
C ASN A 324 -7.58 -12.87 -4.90
N GLY A 325 -7.63 -13.11 -3.59
CA GLY A 325 -6.86 -12.38 -2.59
C GLY A 325 -5.99 -13.27 -1.71
N VAL A 326 -4.85 -12.74 -1.29
CA VAL A 326 -3.87 -13.39 -0.43
C VAL A 326 -3.47 -12.42 0.68
N TYR A 327 -3.39 -12.88 1.93
CA TYR A 327 -3.02 -12.08 3.10
C TYR A 327 -1.85 -12.70 3.88
N THR A 328 -0.92 -11.86 4.32
CA THR A 328 0.22 -12.21 5.17
C THR A 328 0.31 -11.22 6.31
N ASN A 329 0.15 -11.68 7.55
CA ASN A 329 0.34 -10.83 8.72
C ASN A 329 1.84 -10.53 8.92
N LYS A 330 2.18 -9.34 9.44
CA LYS A 330 3.52 -9.11 9.99
C LYS A 330 3.75 -9.98 11.23
N LEU A 331 5.00 -10.11 11.62
CA LEU A 331 5.40 -10.92 12.77
C LEU A 331 5.33 -10.13 14.07
N GLY A 332 5.27 -10.84 15.19
CA GLY A 332 5.16 -10.24 16.53
C GLY A 332 3.72 -9.97 16.91
N LYS A 333 3.48 -8.92 17.71
CA LYS A 333 2.13 -8.55 18.17
C LYS A 333 1.37 -7.62 17.21
N VAL A 334 1.97 -7.32 16.06
CA VAL A 334 1.42 -6.41 15.05
C VAL A 334 0.18 -7.05 14.40
N ALA A 335 -0.96 -6.36 14.45
CA ALA A 335 -2.25 -6.86 13.96
C ALA A 335 -2.57 -6.44 12.50
N GLU A 336 -1.55 -6.13 11.70
CA GLU A 336 -1.64 -5.78 10.28
C GLU A 336 -0.56 -6.49 9.46
N GLY A 337 -0.74 -6.48 8.13
CA GLY A 337 0.31 -6.86 7.21
C GLY A 337 -0.04 -6.57 5.76
N GLU A 338 0.36 -7.49 4.89
CA GLU A 338 0.31 -7.30 3.44
C GLU A 338 -0.85 -8.08 2.81
N ALA A 339 -1.49 -7.48 1.81
CA ALA A 339 -2.45 -8.20 0.97
C ALA A 339 -2.15 -8.00 -0.51
N ALA A 340 -2.32 -9.06 -1.30
CA ALA A 340 -2.24 -8.98 -2.74
C ALA A 340 -3.51 -9.56 -3.36
N PHE A 341 -4.08 -8.84 -4.33
CA PHE A 341 -5.21 -9.30 -5.12
C PHE A 341 -4.86 -9.32 -6.60
N PHE A 342 -5.42 -10.28 -7.33
CA PHE A 342 -5.24 -10.39 -8.76
C PHE A 342 -6.52 -10.88 -9.42
N ARG A 343 -6.78 -10.40 -10.65
CA ARG A 343 -7.97 -10.77 -11.41
C ARG A 343 -7.98 -12.25 -11.79
N SER A 344 -9.01 -12.97 -11.36
CA SER A 344 -9.15 -14.42 -11.52
C SER A 344 -9.32 -14.87 -12.99
N ASP A 345 -9.84 -13.99 -13.84
CA ASP A 345 -9.98 -14.19 -15.28
C ASP A 345 -8.68 -13.90 -16.06
N ARG A 346 -7.67 -13.33 -15.40
CA ARG A 346 -6.39 -12.92 -16.00
C ARG A 346 -5.24 -13.78 -15.52
N TYR A 347 -5.22 -14.11 -14.23
CA TYR A 347 -4.16 -14.88 -13.58
C TYR A 347 -4.72 -15.94 -12.64
N GLU A 348 -3.96 -17.03 -12.49
CA GLU A 348 -4.13 -18.04 -11.45
C GLU A 348 -2.89 -18.10 -10.55
N LEU A 349 -3.08 -18.34 -9.25
CA LEU A 349 -1.97 -18.49 -8.32
C LEU A 349 -1.33 -19.87 -8.50
N ALA A 350 -0.11 -19.91 -9.00
CA ALA A 350 0.64 -21.15 -9.19
C ALA A 350 1.41 -21.55 -7.93
N ALA A 351 2.03 -20.58 -7.25
CA ALA A 351 2.73 -20.80 -6.00
C ALA A 351 2.76 -19.51 -5.15
N ARG A 352 2.97 -19.68 -3.84
CA ARG A 352 3.14 -18.60 -2.87
C ARG A 352 4.28 -18.92 -1.92
N ARG A 353 5.00 -17.89 -1.49
CA ARG A 353 5.95 -17.92 -0.39
C ARG A 353 5.88 -16.60 0.37
N ASP A 354 5.79 -16.65 1.69
CA ASP A 354 5.96 -15.47 2.53
C ASP A 354 7.37 -15.50 3.13
N VAL A 355 8.05 -14.35 3.11
CA VAL A 355 9.40 -14.17 3.63
C VAL A 355 9.32 -13.44 4.96
N ASP A 356 9.79 -14.11 5.99
CA ASP A 356 10.11 -13.53 7.30
C ASP A 356 11.57 -13.04 7.26
N PHE A 357 11.80 -11.73 7.24
CA PHE A 357 13.18 -11.23 7.17
C PHE A 357 13.99 -11.48 8.45
N ARG A 358 13.33 -11.49 9.62
CA ARG A 358 13.99 -11.81 10.90
C ARG A 358 14.58 -13.22 10.85
N ALA A 359 13.81 -14.20 10.36
CA ALA A 359 14.30 -15.57 10.20
C ALA A 359 15.16 -15.77 8.94
N ALA A 360 15.03 -14.92 7.92
CA ALA A 360 15.82 -15.03 6.71
C ALA A 360 17.29 -14.65 6.93
N PHE A 361 17.60 -13.62 7.72
CA PHE A 361 18.99 -13.20 7.93
C PHE A 361 19.78 -14.11 8.88
N LEU A 362 19.12 -14.73 9.86
CA LEU A 362 19.78 -15.39 10.99
C LEU A 362 19.10 -16.71 11.38
N ALA A 363 19.88 -17.68 11.87
CA ALA A 363 19.36 -18.97 12.33
C ALA A 363 18.40 -18.80 13.52
N ARG A 364 17.29 -19.56 13.51
CA ARG A 364 16.36 -19.63 14.65
C ARG A 364 17.12 -20.04 15.92
N ARG A 365 16.80 -19.43 17.06
CA ARG A 365 17.27 -19.95 18.35
C ARG A 365 16.48 -21.23 18.67
N GLU A 366 17.13 -22.23 19.26
CA GLU A 366 16.45 -23.46 19.72
C GLU A 366 15.28 -23.19 20.69
N ALA A 367 15.26 -22.00 21.32
CA ALA A 367 14.26 -21.58 22.29
C ALA A 367 12.92 -21.11 21.68
N ASP A 368 12.80 -20.93 20.36
CA ASP A 368 11.61 -20.33 19.74
C ASP A 368 10.41 -21.28 19.58
N GLY A 369 10.50 -22.53 20.06
CA GLY A 369 9.39 -23.49 20.13
C GLY A 369 8.85 -23.97 18.77
N PRO A 370 8.17 -25.13 18.70
CA PRO A 370 7.60 -25.62 17.45
C PRO A 370 6.07 -25.55 17.48
N GLU A 371 5.46 -24.36 17.37
CA GLU A 371 4.01 -24.28 17.17
C GLU A 371 3.61 -23.24 16.11
N ASP A 372 2.76 -23.69 15.19
CA ASP A 372 1.86 -22.95 14.31
C ASP A 372 2.43 -22.15 13.11
N ALA A 373 2.86 -22.85 12.06
CA ALA A 373 2.61 -22.39 10.68
C ALA A 373 2.81 -23.51 9.66
N ALA A 374 1.72 -24.15 9.22
CA ALA A 374 1.69 -25.10 8.10
C ALA A 374 1.95 -24.44 6.70
N GLY A 375 2.78 -23.41 6.65
CA GLY A 375 3.12 -22.67 5.43
C GLY A 375 4.35 -21.76 5.53
N SER A 376 4.98 -21.65 6.71
CA SER A 376 6.18 -20.83 6.93
C SER A 376 7.43 -21.71 6.91
N MET A 377 8.30 -21.44 5.93
CA MET A 377 9.70 -21.88 5.84
C MET A 377 10.02 -23.26 6.42
N ALA A 378 9.85 -24.31 5.62
CA ALA A 378 10.60 -25.55 5.84
C ALA A 378 12.10 -25.22 5.78
N ALA A 379 12.76 -25.21 6.93
CA ALA A 379 14.21 -25.29 7.18
C ALA A 379 15.13 -24.93 5.99
N ARG A 380 15.11 -23.67 5.51
CA ARG A 380 16.18 -23.16 4.66
C ARG A 380 17.28 -22.61 5.56
N SER A 381 18.53 -22.88 5.20
CA SER A 381 19.67 -22.17 5.77
C SER A 381 19.46 -20.65 5.68
N PRO A 382 19.85 -19.87 6.69
CA PRO A 382 19.82 -18.40 6.64
C PRO A 382 20.49 -17.84 5.38
N LEU A 383 20.10 -16.63 4.97
CA LEU A 383 20.70 -15.87 3.87
C LEU A 383 22.21 -15.69 4.07
N SER A 384 22.65 -15.53 5.31
CA SER A 384 24.06 -15.46 5.70
C SER A 384 24.84 -16.73 5.36
N GLU A 385 24.22 -17.90 5.41
CA GLU A 385 24.82 -19.18 4.98
C GLU A 385 24.72 -19.37 3.46
N ARG A 386 23.59 -19.00 2.85
CA ARG A 386 23.33 -19.24 1.41
C ARG A 386 24.08 -18.30 0.47
N TYR A 387 24.24 -17.04 0.85
CA TYR A 387 24.86 -16.01 0.01
C TYR A 387 26.30 -15.65 0.44
N GLY A 388 26.84 -16.38 1.43
CA GLY A 388 28.28 -16.55 1.63
C GLY A 388 28.88 -15.84 2.86
N PRO A 389 30.15 -16.18 3.19
CA PRO A 389 30.87 -15.69 4.38
C PRO A 389 31.04 -14.16 4.41
N ALA A 390 30.92 -13.47 3.27
CA ALA A 390 31.00 -12.02 3.20
C ALA A 390 29.84 -11.32 3.92
N LEU A 391 28.60 -11.81 3.77
CA LEU A 391 27.45 -11.25 4.50
C LEU A 391 27.53 -11.57 5.99
N ALA A 392 27.93 -12.79 6.34
CA ALA A 392 28.14 -13.17 7.74
C ALA A 392 29.22 -12.29 8.40
N ALA A 393 30.39 -12.14 7.77
CA ALA A 393 31.47 -11.28 8.26
C ALA A 393 31.04 -9.80 8.34
N PHE A 394 30.25 -9.32 7.38
CA PHE A 394 29.70 -7.97 7.42
C PHE A 394 28.76 -7.77 8.62
N LEU A 395 27.82 -8.69 8.86
CA LEU A 395 26.90 -8.61 10.01
C LEU A 395 27.62 -8.79 11.35
N GLU A 396 28.69 -9.61 11.40
CA GLU A 396 29.54 -9.73 12.58
C GLU A 396 30.32 -8.45 12.88
N ALA A 397 30.76 -7.73 11.85
CA ALA A 397 31.41 -6.43 12.00
C ALA A 397 30.44 -5.30 12.42
N HIS A 398 29.12 -5.50 12.28
CA HIS A 398 28.08 -4.51 12.59
C HIS A 398 27.03 -5.07 13.56
N PRO A 399 27.36 -5.23 14.86
CA PRO A 399 26.48 -5.88 15.83
C PRO A 399 25.13 -5.17 16.04
N SER A 400 25.09 -3.84 16.01
CA SER A 400 23.83 -3.07 16.14
C SER A 400 22.87 -3.34 14.98
N LEU A 401 23.39 -3.38 13.75
CA LEU A 401 22.62 -3.75 12.56
C LEU A 401 22.11 -5.19 12.65
N ARG A 402 22.99 -6.12 13.07
CA ARG A 402 22.60 -7.51 13.28
C ARG A 402 21.48 -7.66 14.30
N GLU A 403 21.53 -6.91 15.39
CA GLU A 403 20.46 -6.87 16.40
C GLU A 403 19.17 -6.29 15.82
N ALA A 404 19.25 -5.19 15.07
CA ALA A 404 18.09 -4.58 14.44
C ALA A 404 17.38 -5.57 13.48
N LEU A 405 18.13 -6.27 12.64
CA LEU A 405 17.59 -7.30 11.73
C LEU A 405 16.92 -8.48 12.47
N GLN A 406 17.25 -8.74 13.75
CA GLN A 406 16.55 -9.74 14.57
C GLN A 406 15.23 -9.24 15.16
N ARG A 407 15.03 -7.92 15.20
CA ARG A 407 13.89 -7.30 15.89
C ARG A 407 12.86 -6.76 14.92
N VAL A 408 13.27 -6.28 13.75
CA VAL A 408 12.36 -5.74 12.74
C VAL A 408 11.47 -6.84 12.19
N GLY A 409 10.15 -6.71 12.38
CA GLY A 409 9.14 -7.68 11.95
C GLY A 409 8.68 -7.56 10.50
N THR A 410 9.49 -6.97 9.60
CA THR A 410 9.15 -6.80 8.18
C THR A 410 8.97 -8.17 7.51
N VAL A 411 7.98 -8.26 6.63
CA VAL A 411 7.70 -9.44 5.80
C VAL A 411 7.62 -9.06 4.32
N ALA A 412 7.73 -10.04 3.44
CA ALA A 412 7.40 -9.88 2.02
C ALA A 412 6.54 -11.04 1.51
N GLN A 413 5.53 -10.75 0.69
CA GLN A 413 4.75 -11.74 -0.05
C GLN A 413 5.41 -12.00 -1.40
N LEU A 414 5.61 -13.26 -1.75
CA LEU A 414 6.07 -13.70 -3.07
C LEU A 414 5.00 -14.57 -3.73
N LEU A 415 4.37 -14.10 -4.80
CA LEU A 415 3.34 -14.84 -5.52
C LEU A 415 3.79 -15.13 -6.95
N LEU A 416 3.81 -16.40 -7.34
CA LEU A 416 3.96 -16.79 -8.73
C LEU A 416 2.57 -16.89 -9.36
N LEU A 417 2.26 -15.92 -10.20
CA LEU A 417 1.01 -15.82 -10.94
C LEU A 417 1.20 -16.33 -12.36
N ARG A 418 0.40 -17.33 -12.72
CA ARG A 418 0.37 -17.91 -14.05
C ARG A 418 -0.71 -17.22 -14.88
N PRO A 419 -0.42 -16.78 -16.10
CA PRO A 419 -1.39 -16.08 -16.93
C PRO A 419 -2.40 -17.06 -17.53
N ARG A 420 -3.64 -16.58 -17.73
CA ARG A 420 -4.66 -17.30 -18.52
C ARG A 420 -4.58 -17.01 -20.01
N ASP A 421 -4.08 -15.83 -20.39
CA ASP A 421 -3.80 -15.44 -21.76
C ASP A 421 -2.34 -15.76 -22.10
N PRO A 422 -2.05 -16.58 -23.13
CA PRO A 422 -0.67 -16.95 -23.47
C PRO A 422 0.21 -15.75 -23.88
N ARG A 423 -0.40 -14.61 -24.24
CA ARG A 423 0.32 -13.37 -24.59
C ARG A 423 0.86 -12.63 -23.37
N HIS A 424 0.47 -13.01 -22.16
CA HIS A 424 1.02 -12.44 -20.92
C HIS A 424 2.15 -13.32 -20.40
N ALA A 425 3.11 -12.70 -19.72
CA ALA A 425 4.15 -13.45 -19.02
C ALA A 425 3.66 -13.92 -17.64
N PRO A 426 4.18 -15.05 -17.13
CA PRO A 426 4.11 -15.34 -15.71
C PRO A 426 4.71 -14.20 -14.89
N LEU A 427 4.09 -13.88 -13.75
CA LEU A 427 4.53 -12.81 -12.87
C LEU A 427 4.97 -13.39 -11.53
N CYS A 428 6.15 -13.00 -11.05
CA CYS A 428 6.52 -13.16 -9.65
C CYS A 428 6.32 -11.82 -8.95
N LEU A 429 5.18 -11.69 -8.30
CA LEU A 429 4.82 -10.51 -7.53
C LEU A 429 5.55 -10.52 -6.19
N VAL A 430 6.20 -9.41 -5.84
CA VAL A 430 6.70 -9.11 -4.50
C VAL A 430 5.83 -7.99 -3.92
N ASN A 431 5.30 -8.16 -2.72
CA ASN A 431 4.65 -7.09 -1.97
C ASN A 431 5.28 -6.99 -0.57
N THR A 432 5.66 -5.80 -0.12
CA THR A 432 6.32 -5.61 1.18
C THR A 432 6.07 -4.21 1.74
N HIS A 433 6.28 -4.04 3.04
CA HIS A 433 6.30 -2.75 3.73
C HIS A 433 7.59 -2.66 4.55
N LEU A 434 8.57 -1.92 4.04
CA LEU A 434 9.91 -1.81 4.64
C LEU A 434 9.90 -1.02 5.95
N PHE A 435 11.01 -1.09 6.69
CA PHE A 435 11.10 -0.49 8.02
C PHE A 435 11.02 1.05 7.98
N PHE A 436 10.13 1.60 8.81
CA PHE A 436 9.73 3.01 8.77
C PHE A 436 10.75 4.01 9.32
N HIS A 437 11.70 3.58 10.16
CA HIS A 437 12.56 4.51 10.89
C HIS A 437 13.47 5.32 9.96
N ASN A 438 13.43 6.65 10.05
CA ASN A 438 14.17 7.54 9.14
C ASN A 438 15.67 7.23 9.09
N ASP A 439 16.30 7.06 10.26
CA ASP A 439 17.74 6.76 10.40
C ASP A 439 18.14 5.31 10.04
N ALA A 440 17.24 4.53 9.42
CA ALA A 440 17.49 3.13 9.09
C ALA A 440 17.58 2.80 7.57
N PRO A 441 18.22 3.60 6.72
CA PRO A 441 18.28 3.33 5.27
C PRO A 441 19.01 2.02 4.94
N HIS A 442 20.11 1.73 5.64
CA HIS A 442 20.83 0.44 5.57
C HIS A 442 19.96 -0.81 5.84
N ILE A 443 19.00 -0.75 6.78
CA ILE A 443 18.07 -1.86 7.06
C ILE A 443 17.14 -2.08 5.87
N ARG A 444 16.54 -1.00 5.36
CA ARG A 444 15.66 -1.04 4.19
C ARG A 444 16.39 -1.63 2.98
N THR A 445 17.60 -1.15 2.71
CA THR A 445 18.46 -1.65 1.65
C THR A 445 18.74 -3.15 1.75
N LEU A 446 19.04 -3.67 2.95
CA LEU A 446 19.23 -5.10 3.16
C LEU A 446 17.94 -5.91 3.00
N HIS A 447 16.81 -5.43 3.51
CA HIS A 447 15.51 -6.10 3.34
C HIS A 447 15.13 -6.17 1.85
N THR A 448 15.30 -5.09 1.09
CA THR A 448 15.08 -5.08 -0.36
C THR A 448 15.97 -6.10 -1.06
N TRP A 449 17.27 -6.12 -0.73
CA TRP A 449 18.20 -7.11 -1.27
C TRP A 449 17.75 -8.55 -0.98
N ALA A 450 17.38 -8.82 0.27
CA ALA A 450 16.89 -10.13 0.69
C ALA A 450 15.62 -10.54 -0.06
N ALA A 451 14.66 -9.62 -0.22
CA ALA A 451 13.41 -9.88 -0.93
C ALA A 451 13.67 -10.26 -2.39
N VAL A 452 14.55 -9.52 -3.07
CA VAL A 452 14.96 -9.81 -4.45
C VAL A 452 15.64 -11.18 -4.54
N LYS A 453 16.57 -11.49 -3.63
CA LYS A 453 17.26 -12.78 -3.60
C LYS A 453 16.30 -13.96 -3.37
N GLU A 454 15.39 -13.82 -2.41
CA GLU A 454 14.36 -14.83 -2.16
C GLU A 454 13.41 -15.00 -3.33
N ALA A 455 13.01 -13.90 -3.99
CA ALA A 455 12.14 -13.97 -5.15
C ALA A 455 12.82 -14.67 -6.34
N CYS A 456 14.10 -14.39 -6.59
CA CYS A 456 14.87 -15.11 -7.61
C CYS A 456 14.97 -16.60 -7.29
N ALA A 457 15.25 -16.98 -6.04
CA ALA A 457 15.30 -18.38 -5.63
C ALA A 457 13.93 -19.06 -5.75
N PHE A 458 12.87 -18.39 -5.32
CA PHE A 458 11.49 -18.85 -5.42
C PHE A 458 11.08 -19.11 -6.88
N LEU A 459 11.45 -18.21 -7.79
CA LEU A 459 11.25 -18.36 -9.22
C LEU A 459 11.99 -19.59 -9.79
N GLN A 460 13.25 -19.78 -9.41
CA GLN A 460 14.05 -20.94 -9.86
C GLN A 460 13.44 -22.26 -9.39
N GLU A 461 13.06 -22.34 -8.12
CA GLU A 461 12.47 -23.52 -7.49
C GLU A 461 11.08 -23.84 -8.07
N SER A 462 10.32 -22.81 -8.44
CA SER A 462 8.96 -22.91 -8.94
C SER A 462 8.86 -22.89 -10.47
N ALA A 463 9.99 -22.86 -11.19
CA ALA A 463 10.04 -22.69 -12.65
C ALA A 463 9.22 -23.74 -13.41
N ASN A 464 9.10 -24.96 -12.87
CA ASN A 464 8.33 -26.05 -13.46
C ASN A 464 6.82 -25.78 -13.55
N LEU A 465 6.27 -24.89 -12.72
CA LEU A 465 4.83 -24.58 -12.66
C LEU A 465 4.37 -23.67 -13.82
N VAL A 466 5.33 -23.00 -14.47
CA VAL A 466 5.09 -22.04 -15.56
C VAL A 466 5.93 -22.37 -16.79
N LYS A 467 6.47 -23.60 -16.86
CA LYS A 467 7.42 -24.00 -17.91
C LYS A 467 6.80 -24.12 -19.31
N ASP A 468 5.48 -24.28 -19.37
CA ASP A 468 4.68 -24.40 -20.57
C ASP A 468 4.12 -23.06 -21.05
N CYS A 469 4.36 -21.96 -20.31
CA CYS A 469 4.07 -20.61 -20.78
C CYS A 469 5.04 -20.19 -21.89
N GLU A 470 4.55 -19.41 -22.87
CA GLU A 470 5.35 -18.97 -24.03
C GLU A 470 6.43 -17.95 -23.67
N LEU A 471 6.15 -17.12 -22.67
CA LEU A 471 7.00 -16.04 -22.18
C LEU A 471 7.68 -16.41 -20.85
N GLU A 472 8.88 -15.88 -20.63
CA GLU A 472 9.60 -16.07 -19.38
C GLU A 472 8.98 -15.31 -18.20
N PRO A 473 9.07 -15.85 -16.96
CA PRO A 473 8.58 -15.15 -15.77
C PRO A 473 9.24 -13.78 -15.56
N THR A 474 8.44 -12.82 -15.12
CA THR A 474 8.86 -11.44 -14.83
C THR A 474 8.60 -11.09 -13.37
N LEU A 475 9.58 -10.53 -12.66
CA LEU A 475 9.39 -10.03 -11.31
C LEU A 475 8.68 -8.67 -11.36
N LEU A 476 7.67 -8.51 -10.52
CA LEU A 476 7.01 -7.25 -10.26
C LEU A 476 7.16 -6.95 -8.76
N PHE A 477 8.01 -6.01 -8.40
CA PHE A 477 8.19 -5.59 -7.02
C PHE A 477 7.19 -4.47 -6.70
N CYS A 478 6.46 -4.55 -5.60
CA CYS A 478 5.55 -3.52 -5.13
C CYS A 478 5.71 -3.40 -3.62
N GLY A 479 5.30 -2.26 -3.07
CA GLY A 479 5.33 -2.08 -1.63
C GLY A 479 5.54 -0.65 -1.20
N ASP A 480 5.41 -0.46 0.11
CA ASP A 480 5.84 0.75 0.80
C ASP A 480 7.32 0.62 1.15
N MET A 481 8.16 1.44 0.50
CA MET A 481 9.61 1.35 0.71
C MET A 481 10.11 2.13 1.93
N ASN A 482 9.29 2.97 2.58
CA ASN A 482 9.75 3.88 3.65
C ASN A 482 11.06 4.62 3.32
N SER A 483 11.23 4.94 2.04
CA SER A 483 12.47 5.46 1.49
C SER A 483 12.14 6.74 0.72
N ASP A 484 12.50 7.88 1.28
CA ASP A 484 12.34 9.19 0.64
C ASP A 484 13.67 9.67 0.03
N LEU A 485 13.63 10.74 -0.76
CA LEU A 485 14.84 11.31 -1.38
C LEU A 485 15.57 12.34 -0.50
N ASN A 486 15.23 12.46 0.78
CA ASN A 486 15.60 13.65 1.54
C ASN A 486 17.12 13.80 1.72
N ASP A 487 17.90 12.72 1.58
CA ASP A 487 19.37 12.72 1.66
C ASP A 487 20.13 12.08 0.47
N GLY A 488 19.44 11.56 -0.56
CA GLY A 488 20.08 10.80 -1.67
C GLY A 488 19.06 9.93 -2.40
N ILE A 489 19.47 9.20 -3.45
CA ILE A 489 18.68 8.04 -3.91
C ILE A 489 18.88 6.94 -2.84
N PRO A 490 17.83 6.46 -2.16
CA PRO A 490 17.97 5.40 -1.16
C PRO A 490 18.55 4.13 -1.77
N GLY A 491 19.38 3.41 -1.01
CA GLY A 491 20.02 2.18 -1.46
C GLY A 491 19.01 1.11 -1.88
N ALA A 492 17.84 1.05 -1.24
CA ALA A 492 16.73 0.19 -1.64
C ALA A 492 16.31 0.47 -3.10
N LEU A 493 16.13 1.74 -3.46
CA LEU A 493 15.71 2.14 -4.82
C LEU A 493 16.84 1.95 -5.82
N GLN A 494 18.05 2.31 -5.41
CA GLN A 494 19.26 2.12 -6.21
C GLN A 494 19.48 0.64 -6.56
N LEU A 495 19.28 -0.25 -5.59
CA LEU A 495 19.40 -1.68 -5.79
C LEU A 495 18.33 -2.21 -6.74
N LEU A 496 17.09 -1.75 -6.57
CA LEU A 496 15.98 -2.11 -7.45
C LEU A 496 16.17 -1.59 -8.88
N GLU A 497 16.87 -0.47 -9.08
CA GLU A 497 17.08 0.15 -10.39
C GLU A 497 18.42 -0.22 -11.06
N THR A 498 19.37 -0.83 -10.36
CA THR A 498 20.67 -1.22 -10.95
C THR A 498 21.07 -2.67 -10.71
N GLY A 499 20.39 -3.34 -9.78
CA GLY A 499 20.76 -4.66 -9.29
C GLY A 499 22.07 -4.70 -8.49
N GLN A 500 22.72 -3.55 -8.24
CA GLN A 500 24.01 -3.47 -7.56
C GLN A 500 24.08 -2.26 -6.63
N LEU A 501 24.86 -2.39 -5.55
CA LEU A 501 25.13 -1.29 -4.64
C LEU A 501 26.59 -1.36 -4.19
N GLY A 502 27.26 -0.21 -4.17
CA GLY A 502 28.64 -0.11 -3.68
C GLY A 502 28.73 -0.34 -2.17
N ALA A 503 29.88 -0.81 -1.70
CA ALA A 503 30.16 -0.93 -0.26
C ALA A 503 30.36 0.44 0.42
N ASP A 504 30.60 1.48 -0.37
CA ASP A 504 30.78 2.88 0.01
C ASP A 504 29.50 3.71 -0.15
N TYR A 505 28.35 3.06 -0.40
CA TYR A 505 27.07 3.76 -0.56
C TYR A 505 26.63 4.44 0.75
N TRP A 506 26.07 5.65 0.64
CA TRP A 506 25.79 6.52 1.78
C TRP A 506 24.83 5.92 2.81
N ASP A 507 23.90 5.05 2.39
CA ASP A 507 22.99 4.32 3.29
C ASP A 507 23.74 3.61 4.43
N TRP A 508 24.91 3.04 4.13
CA TRP A 508 25.72 2.32 5.11
C TRP A 508 26.29 3.26 6.16
N GLU A 509 26.78 4.43 5.75
CA GLU A 509 27.32 5.46 6.63
C GLU A 509 26.21 6.11 7.48
N ALA A 510 25.09 6.48 6.85
CA ALA A 510 23.94 7.04 7.55
C ALA A 510 23.32 6.06 8.57
N GLY A 511 23.41 4.76 8.28
CA GLY A 511 22.96 3.71 9.19
C GLY A 511 23.84 3.50 10.41
N VAL A 512 25.08 3.99 10.44
CA VAL A 512 26.01 3.78 11.57
C VAL A 512 25.48 4.37 12.87
N ASP A 513 24.76 5.50 12.77
CA ASP A 513 24.21 6.20 13.93
C ASP A 513 22.89 5.58 14.44
N PHE A 514 22.35 4.58 13.74
CA PHE A 514 21.17 3.86 14.18
C PHE A 514 21.50 2.99 15.40
N ASP A 515 20.79 3.24 16.50
CA ASP A 515 20.90 2.47 17.72
C ASP A 515 19.50 2.09 18.19
N TRP A 516 19.22 0.78 18.18
CA TRP A 516 17.95 0.23 18.62
C TRP A 516 17.61 0.63 20.07
N HIS A 517 18.62 0.85 20.92
CA HIS A 517 18.46 1.14 22.35
C HIS A 517 18.45 2.62 22.69
N ARG A 518 18.52 3.51 21.69
CA ARG A 518 18.59 4.95 21.90
C ARG A 518 17.23 5.51 22.33
N THR A 519 16.87 5.24 23.58
CA THR A 519 15.88 6.03 24.34
C THR A 519 16.45 7.42 24.59
N GLY A 520 15.59 8.45 24.47
CA GLY A 520 15.96 9.86 24.55
C GLY A 520 16.76 10.25 25.79
N LYS A 521 18.09 10.15 25.73
CA LYS A 521 19.01 10.80 26.68
C LYS A 521 19.11 12.29 26.38
N ASN A 522 18.00 13.01 26.57
CA ASN A 522 17.96 14.41 26.99
C ASN A 522 16.53 14.86 27.34
N LYS A 523 15.92 14.23 28.35
CA LYS A 523 15.04 14.85 29.37
C LYS A 523 14.74 13.81 30.44
N GLY A 524 14.80 14.23 31.70
CA GLY A 524 14.93 13.32 32.84
C GLY A 524 13.69 12.51 33.18
N ASN A 525 14.01 11.37 33.82
CA ASN A 525 13.26 10.56 34.78
C ASN A 525 12.45 9.34 34.29
N SER A 526 12.77 8.24 34.99
CA SER A 526 12.18 6.89 35.07
C SER A 526 12.10 6.07 33.79
N GLY A 527 12.74 4.90 33.84
CA GLY A 527 12.90 3.99 32.73
C GLY A 527 11.62 3.27 32.38
N ASP A 528 11.39 3.20 31.07
CA ASP A 528 10.60 2.18 30.41
C ASP A 528 11.47 1.65 29.27
N GLU A 529 11.45 0.32 29.13
CA GLU A 529 12.02 -0.39 27.98
C GLU A 529 11.38 0.13 26.70
N ILE A 530 12.13 0.16 25.60
CA ILE A 530 11.58 0.44 24.26
C ILE A 530 10.56 -0.65 23.94
N GLY A 531 9.31 -0.39 24.33
CA GLY A 531 8.16 -1.16 23.91
C GLY A 531 7.98 -1.00 22.41
N GLU A 532 7.24 -1.93 21.82
CA GLU A 532 6.72 -1.86 20.44
C GLU A 532 5.86 -0.59 20.15
N GLU A 533 5.83 0.39 21.07
CA GLU A 533 5.11 1.66 21.02
C GLU A 533 6.04 2.90 20.92
N ASP A 534 7.37 2.73 20.96
CA ASP A 534 8.31 3.86 20.81
C ASP A 534 8.53 4.17 19.32
N GLU A 535 7.50 4.77 18.70
CA GLU A 535 7.61 5.43 17.41
C GLU A 535 8.57 6.62 17.55
N GLY A 536 9.83 6.34 17.20
CA GLY A 536 10.91 7.31 17.12
C GLY A 536 10.44 8.61 16.48
N GLU A 537 10.76 9.73 17.14
CA GLU A 537 10.36 11.08 16.75
C GLU A 537 10.52 11.32 15.24
N PRO A 538 9.44 11.52 14.46
CA PRO A 538 9.52 12.36 13.28
C PRO A 538 9.71 13.78 13.81
N LYS A 539 10.90 14.35 13.63
CA LYS A 539 11.10 15.79 13.85
C LYS A 539 10.33 16.56 12.77
N GLY A 540 9.05 16.80 12.98
CA GLY A 540 8.22 17.61 12.10
C GLY A 540 6.76 17.48 12.46
N GLY A 541 6.02 18.59 12.43
CA GLY A 541 4.55 18.59 12.52
C GLY A 541 3.91 17.87 11.31
N PRO A 542 2.60 18.06 11.08
CA PRO A 542 1.92 17.39 9.97
C PRO A 542 2.66 17.65 8.64
N ALA A 543 3.10 16.58 7.98
CA ALA A 543 3.91 16.67 6.77
C ALA A 543 3.05 17.17 5.60
N PRO A 544 3.47 18.20 4.87
CA PRO A 544 2.78 18.64 3.66
C PRO A 544 2.82 17.55 2.57
N LEU A 545 1.83 17.61 1.69
CA LEU A 545 1.46 16.62 0.68
C LEU A 545 2.50 16.15 -0.38
N PRO A 546 3.76 16.63 -0.45
CA PRO A 546 4.80 15.93 -1.22
C PRO A 546 5.82 15.15 -0.35
N GLU A 547 5.86 15.35 0.97
CA GLU A 547 6.84 14.66 1.86
C GLU A 547 6.28 13.36 2.46
N ALA A 548 4.95 13.24 2.59
CA ALA A 548 4.28 12.06 3.15
C ALA A 548 3.94 10.97 2.12
N ALA A 549 4.12 11.24 0.82
CA ALA A 549 4.01 10.22 -0.21
C ALA A 549 5.30 9.39 -0.21
N VAL A 550 5.42 8.49 0.77
CA VAL A 550 6.48 7.49 0.79
C VAL A 550 6.48 6.80 -0.57
N ILE A 551 7.67 6.78 -1.18
CA ILE A 551 7.85 6.33 -2.55
C ILE A 551 7.42 4.86 -2.61
N LEU A 552 6.34 4.64 -3.33
CA LEU A 552 5.80 3.33 -3.60
C LEU A 552 6.45 2.85 -4.89
N ASP A 553 7.55 2.11 -4.75
CA ASP A 553 8.38 1.76 -5.88
C ASP A 553 7.98 0.45 -6.50
N VAL A 554 7.84 0.50 -7.83
CA VAL A 554 7.67 -0.69 -8.64
C VAL A 554 8.94 -0.96 -9.43
N ALA A 555 9.57 -2.08 -9.11
CA ALA A 555 10.81 -2.50 -9.75
C ALA A 555 10.60 -3.79 -10.54
N LEU A 556 11.18 -3.80 -11.73
CA LEU A 556 11.05 -4.89 -12.69
C LEU A 556 12.38 -5.63 -12.74
N LEU A 557 12.40 -6.90 -12.33
CA LEU A 557 13.59 -7.75 -12.36
C LEU A 557 13.27 -9.04 -13.09
N THR A 558 14.20 -9.61 -13.86
CA THR A 558 13.93 -10.90 -14.52
C THR A 558 15.11 -11.84 -14.39
N GLY A 559 14.91 -12.98 -13.74
CA GLY A 559 15.93 -14.01 -13.62
C GLY A 559 17.28 -13.53 -13.06
N SER A 560 18.33 -14.32 -13.27
CA SER A 560 19.66 -14.16 -12.63
C SER A 560 20.45 -12.89 -13.00
N ARG A 561 19.88 -11.98 -13.80
CA ARG A 561 20.52 -10.71 -14.21
C ARG A 561 19.46 -9.61 -14.23
N TYR A 562 19.76 -8.49 -13.58
CA TYR A 562 19.00 -7.25 -13.71
C TYR A 562 18.75 -6.93 -15.20
N ASP A 563 17.51 -6.98 -15.66
CA ASP A 563 17.13 -6.65 -17.04
C ASP A 563 15.82 -5.84 -17.03
N PRO A 564 15.91 -4.50 -17.10
CA PRO A 564 14.75 -3.62 -17.12
C PRO A 564 13.93 -3.70 -18.42
N ALA A 565 14.26 -4.58 -19.38
CA ALA A 565 13.65 -4.65 -20.71
C ALA A 565 12.45 -5.62 -20.87
N ALA A 566 11.73 -5.96 -19.80
CA ALA A 566 10.60 -6.92 -19.86
C ALA A 566 9.20 -6.29 -19.87
N LEU A 567 9.05 -5.20 -19.14
CA LEU A 567 7.80 -4.46 -18.98
C LEU A 567 8.12 -2.98 -19.17
N GLU A 568 7.31 -2.29 -19.98
CA GLU A 568 7.38 -0.85 -20.16
C GLU A 568 6.22 -0.20 -19.41
N CYS A 569 6.51 0.84 -18.63
CA CYS A 569 5.47 1.66 -18.02
C CYS A 569 4.89 2.59 -19.09
N VAL A 570 3.62 2.36 -19.45
CA VAL A 570 2.96 3.06 -20.56
C VAL A 570 2.20 4.29 -20.07
N ASP A 571 1.62 4.20 -18.88
CA ASP A 571 0.87 5.28 -18.28
C ASP A 571 1.01 5.21 -16.75
N VAL A 572 1.04 6.37 -16.10
CA VAL A 572 1.06 6.50 -14.65
C VAL A 572 -0.05 7.48 -14.29
N MET A 573 -0.87 7.09 -13.32
CA MET A 573 -1.89 7.97 -12.81
C MET A 573 -1.25 9.25 -12.26
N PRO A 574 -1.70 10.43 -12.70
CA PRO A 574 -1.15 11.68 -12.21
C PRO A 574 -1.49 11.86 -10.73
N THR A 575 -0.50 12.27 -9.94
CA THR A 575 -0.71 12.66 -8.56
C THR A 575 -1.57 13.93 -8.53
N PRO A 576 -2.67 13.98 -7.76
CA PRO A 576 -3.49 15.17 -7.70
C PRO A 576 -2.71 16.36 -7.10
N SER A 577 -3.04 17.58 -7.52
CA SER A 577 -2.35 18.77 -7.01
C SER A 577 -2.63 19.01 -5.53
N ALA A 578 -1.74 19.74 -4.83
CA ALA A 578 -1.96 20.11 -3.43
C ALA A 578 -3.31 20.85 -3.25
N ALA A 579 -3.72 21.68 -4.21
CA ALA A 579 -5.02 22.36 -4.16
C ALA A 579 -6.22 21.37 -4.21
N GLU A 580 -6.06 20.23 -4.89
CA GLU A 580 -7.11 19.20 -5.04
C GLU A 580 -7.21 18.25 -3.85
N LEU A 581 -6.06 17.95 -3.23
CA LEU A 581 -5.94 17.10 -2.04
C LEU A 581 -6.27 17.85 -0.74
N GLY A 582 -6.04 19.15 -0.70
CA GLY A 582 -6.10 19.95 0.52
C GLY A 582 -4.71 20.12 1.13
N SER A 583 -4.61 20.35 2.44
CA SER A 583 -3.30 20.56 3.07
C SER A 583 -2.68 19.26 3.60
N PHE A 584 -3.48 18.25 3.97
CA PHE A 584 -3.04 17.04 4.66
C PHE A 584 -3.96 15.83 4.40
N LEU A 585 -3.43 14.62 4.64
CA LEU A 585 -4.14 13.33 4.61
C LEU A 585 -4.05 12.64 5.99
N PRO A 586 -4.97 11.72 6.33
CA PRO A 586 -6.20 11.38 5.62
C PRO A 586 -7.25 12.49 5.71
N SER A 587 -8.29 12.42 4.88
CA SER A 587 -9.34 13.43 4.81
C SER A 587 -10.75 12.81 4.75
N ARG A 588 -11.77 13.65 4.58
CA ARG A 588 -13.17 13.20 4.43
C ARG A 588 -13.35 12.13 3.35
N SER A 589 -12.64 12.26 2.22
CA SER A 589 -12.79 11.40 1.03
C SER A 589 -11.57 10.55 0.74
N LEU A 590 -10.40 10.87 1.31
CA LEU A 590 -9.16 10.13 1.13
C LEU A 590 -8.85 9.35 2.41
N PRO A 591 -8.99 8.02 2.41
CA PRO A 591 -9.07 7.22 3.63
C PRO A 591 -7.73 6.76 4.21
N SER A 592 -6.61 7.18 3.61
CA SER A 592 -5.25 6.89 4.07
C SER A 592 -4.42 8.18 4.00
N ASP A 593 -3.35 8.21 4.77
CA ASP A 593 -2.24 9.15 4.70
C ASP A 593 -1.35 8.97 3.46
N HIS A 594 -1.45 7.83 2.77
CA HIS A 594 -0.83 7.57 1.48
C HIS A 594 -1.81 7.80 0.32
N LEU A 595 -1.24 8.08 -0.85
CA LEU A 595 -1.95 8.02 -2.12
C LEU A 595 -1.66 6.68 -2.82
N PRO A 596 -2.65 6.08 -3.50
CA PRO A 596 -2.42 4.90 -4.31
C PRO A 596 -1.55 5.26 -5.52
N VAL A 597 -0.61 4.39 -5.87
CA VAL A 597 0.13 4.50 -7.12
C VAL A 597 -0.45 3.51 -8.11
N VAL A 598 -0.95 4.04 -9.22
CA VAL A 598 -1.63 3.30 -10.28
C VAL A 598 -0.87 3.48 -11.59
N PHE A 599 -0.54 2.39 -12.25
CA PHE A 599 0.21 2.43 -13.50
C PHE A 599 -0.17 1.27 -14.42
N ASP A 600 -0.06 1.53 -15.71
CA ASP A 600 -0.32 0.56 -16.77
C ASP A 600 1.02 0.10 -17.38
N LEU A 601 1.29 -1.20 -17.30
CA LEU A 601 2.47 -1.82 -17.88
C LEU A 601 2.14 -2.53 -19.21
N SER A 602 3.10 -2.62 -20.11
CA SER A 602 3.02 -3.42 -21.34
C SER A 602 4.19 -4.39 -21.43
N PHE A 603 3.93 -5.63 -21.82
CA PHE A 603 4.99 -6.62 -22.08
C PHE A 603 5.73 -6.28 -23.38
N LEU A 604 7.07 -6.29 -23.34
CA LEU A 604 7.89 -6.02 -24.50
C LEU A 604 8.03 -7.29 -25.39
N PRO A 605 7.93 -7.20 -26.74
CA PRO A 605 7.82 -8.36 -27.63
C PRO A 605 9.03 -9.31 -27.72
N SER A 606 10.16 -9.02 -27.07
CA SER A 606 11.45 -9.69 -27.30
C SER A 606 11.65 -11.02 -26.56
N ARG A 607 10.61 -11.62 -25.95
CA ARG A 607 10.75 -12.69 -24.93
C ARG A 607 10.14 -14.06 -25.26
N ALA A 608 10.06 -14.44 -26.53
CA ALA A 608 9.74 -15.83 -26.87
C ALA A 608 10.84 -16.77 -26.34
N ARG A 609 10.46 -17.84 -25.62
CA ARG A 609 11.41 -18.87 -25.16
C ARG A 609 12.22 -19.43 -26.32
N ALA A 610 13.55 -19.33 -26.24
CA ALA A 610 14.43 -19.95 -27.23
C ALA A 610 14.19 -21.47 -27.25
N SER A 611 13.72 -21.98 -28.39
CA SER A 611 13.45 -23.40 -28.57
C SER A 611 14.75 -24.20 -28.53
N GLY A 612 14.84 -25.11 -27.54
CA GLY A 612 15.74 -26.26 -27.49
C GLY A 612 17.16 -26.11 -28.06
N SER A 613 18.13 -25.73 -27.23
CA SER A 613 19.49 -26.22 -27.38
C SER A 613 19.93 -26.92 -26.10
N GLN A 614 20.36 -28.18 -26.22
CA GLN A 614 20.99 -28.91 -25.13
C GLN A 614 22.25 -28.14 -24.72
N GLY A 615 22.31 -27.69 -23.46
CA GLY A 615 23.50 -27.03 -22.92
C GLY A 615 24.71 -27.97 -22.95
N PRO A 616 25.93 -27.46 -23.22
CA PRO A 616 27.13 -28.28 -23.05
C PRO A 616 27.33 -28.57 -21.56
N ARG A 617 27.80 -29.79 -21.28
CA ARG A 617 28.18 -30.25 -19.95
C ARG A 617 29.25 -29.35 -19.34
N VAL A 618 29.11 -29.09 -18.05
CA VAL A 618 30.07 -28.40 -17.21
C VAL A 618 31.22 -29.37 -16.91
N ASP A 619 32.40 -29.11 -17.47
CA ASP A 619 33.67 -29.59 -16.90
C ASP A 619 34.41 -28.38 -16.31
N GLY A 620 34.97 -28.58 -15.13
CA GLY A 620 35.40 -27.52 -14.23
C GLY A 620 36.72 -26.84 -14.60
N GLY A 621 36.95 -25.71 -13.91
CA GLY A 621 38.26 -25.08 -13.76
C GLY A 621 38.53 -23.92 -14.71
N ALA A 622 38.05 -22.71 -14.36
CA ALA A 622 38.75 -21.45 -14.61
C ALA A 622 37.96 -20.29 -13.98
N SER A 623 38.66 -19.41 -13.26
CA SER A 623 38.15 -18.14 -12.74
C SER A 623 37.48 -17.32 -13.85
N PRO A 624 36.33 -16.65 -13.61
CA PRO A 624 35.79 -15.77 -14.62
C PRO A 624 36.54 -14.43 -14.55
N GLU A 625 37.38 -14.20 -15.56
CA GLU A 625 37.79 -12.85 -15.93
C GLU A 625 36.56 -11.97 -16.16
N SER A 626 36.71 -10.71 -15.77
CA SER A 626 35.74 -9.63 -15.84
C SER A 626 35.16 -9.46 -17.25
N PRO A 627 33.83 -9.63 -17.44
CA PRO A 627 33.20 -9.30 -18.70
C PRO A 627 33.12 -7.77 -18.82
N ARG A 628 33.79 -7.23 -19.85
CA ARG A 628 33.73 -5.82 -20.24
C ARG A 628 32.27 -5.35 -20.37
N CYS A 629 31.95 -4.26 -19.68
CA CYS A 629 30.69 -3.53 -19.81
C CYS A 629 30.42 -3.17 -21.27
N VAL A 630 29.33 -3.67 -21.82
CA VAL A 630 28.63 -2.98 -22.90
C VAL A 630 27.53 -2.18 -22.21
N SER A 631 27.68 -0.85 -22.24
CA SER A 631 26.65 0.07 -21.77
C SER A 631 25.36 -0.22 -22.52
N THR A 632 24.31 -0.63 -21.82
CA THR A 632 22.96 -0.45 -22.34
C THR A 632 22.74 1.05 -22.41
N GLN A 633 22.88 1.58 -23.62
CA GLN A 633 22.30 2.85 -23.99
C GLN A 633 20.85 2.85 -23.52
N GLY A 634 20.37 4.02 -23.08
CA GLY A 634 18.96 4.24 -22.79
C GLY A 634 18.06 3.85 -23.98
N PRO A 635 16.75 4.13 -23.92
CA PRO A 635 15.89 3.96 -25.10
C PRO A 635 16.62 4.54 -26.32
N PRO A 636 16.58 3.87 -27.49
CA PRO A 636 17.31 4.33 -28.67
C PRO A 636 17.06 5.82 -28.82
N PRO A 637 18.06 6.65 -29.17
CA PRO A 637 17.92 8.10 -29.16
C PRO A 637 16.71 8.49 -29.97
N THR A 638 15.59 8.73 -29.28
CA THR A 638 14.49 9.50 -29.80
C THR A 638 15.09 10.88 -29.94
N SER A 639 15.29 11.27 -31.20
CA SER A 639 15.69 12.60 -31.68
C SER A 639 16.09 13.59 -30.58
N ALA A 640 17.37 14.01 -30.57
CA ALA A 640 17.84 15.15 -29.80
C ALA A 640 16.76 16.25 -29.69
N GLY A 641 16.28 16.53 -28.47
CA GLY A 641 15.28 17.57 -28.20
C GLY A 641 13.93 17.13 -27.60
N GLY A 642 13.74 15.87 -27.15
CA GLY A 642 12.50 15.44 -26.50
C GLY A 642 12.33 15.98 -25.06
N VAL A 643 11.20 16.64 -24.78
CA VAL A 643 10.79 17.03 -23.41
C VAL A 643 10.38 15.80 -22.61
N ARG A 644 10.86 15.70 -21.36
CA ARG A 644 10.59 14.58 -20.43
C ARG A 644 9.94 15.10 -19.14
N PRO A 645 9.08 14.34 -18.47
CA PRO A 645 8.61 14.70 -17.13
C PRO A 645 9.78 14.84 -16.14
N ALA A 646 9.72 15.83 -15.25
CA ALA A 646 10.68 16.05 -14.17
C ALA A 646 10.44 15.08 -12.99
N ALA A 647 10.37 13.79 -13.30
CA ALA A 647 10.15 12.72 -12.34
C ALA A 647 11.46 12.20 -11.76
N LEU A 648 11.39 11.64 -10.55
CA LEU A 648 12.57 11.19 -9.78
C LEU A 648 13.38 10.10 -10.50
N HIS A 649 12.72 9.18 -11.22
CA HIS A 649 13.40 8.16 -12.04
C HIS A 649 14.28 8.78 -13.16
N ALA A 650 14.05 10.04 -13.52
CA ALA A 650 14.80 10.73 -14.57
C ALA A 650 16.06 11.46 -14.06
N VAL A 651 16.27 11.52 -12.74
CA VAL A 651 17.39 12.21 -12.08
C VAL A 651 18.74 11.70 -12.56
N ARG A 652 18.91 10.38 -12.70
CA ARG A 652 20.18 9.80 -13.17
C ARG A 652 20.48 10.18 -14.61
N ALA A 653 19.48 10.16 -15.48
CA ALA A 653 19.67 10.58 -16.87
C ALA A 653 20.10 12.06 -16.95
N ALA A 654 19.50 12.92 -16.11
CA ALA A 654 19.86 14.33 -16.03
C ALA A 654 21.29 14.52 -15.51
N ALA A 655 21.64 13.83 -14.41
CA ALA A 655 22.97 13.88 -13.81
C ALA A 655 24.04 13.30 -14.74
N ALA A 656 23.74 12.23 -15.48
CA ALA A 656 24.64 11.65 -16.47
C ALA A 656 24.88 12.59 -17.66
N ALA A 657 23.82 13.24 -18.17
CA ALA A 657 23.95 14.27 -19.19
C ALA A 657 24.86 15.43 -18.72
N LEU A 658 24.64 15.91 -17.49
CA LEU A 658 25.46 16.94 -16.86
C LEU A 658 26.92 16.49 -16.62
N ALA A 659 27.14 15.25 -16.20
CA ALA A 659 28.47 14.68 -15.98
C ALA A 659 29.23 14.45 -17.30
N GLY A 660 28.52 14.12 -18.39
CA GLY A 660 29.04 14.14 -19.76
C GLY A 660 29.27 15.55 -20.32
N GLY A 661 29.01 16.58 -19.51
CA GLY A 661 29.19 17.99 -19.83
C GLY A 661 28.05 18.61 -20.64
N GLY A 662 26.96 17.89 -20.87
CA GLY A 662 25.76 18.42 -21.52
C GLY A 662 25.10 19.56 -20.73
N VAL A 663 24.23 20.30 -21.41
CA VAL A 663 23.35 21.30 -20.80
C VAL A 663 21.95 20.70 -20.71
N VAL A 664 21.34 20.78 -19.53
CA VAL A 664 19.96 20.29 -19.32
C VAL A 664 19.06 21.45 -18.90
N ALA A 665 17.79 21.42 -19.31
CA ALA A 665 16.79 22.35 -18.80
C ALA A 665 16.00 21.70 -17.66
N LEU A 666 15.87 22.39 -16.53
CA LEU A 666 15.27 21.88 -15.29
C LEU A 666 14.20 22.85 -14.75
N PRO A 667 13.11 22.34 -14.14
CA PRO A 667 12.12 23.16 -13.44
C PRO A 667 12.59 23.53 -12.03
N THR A 668 12.85 24.82 -11.78
CA THR A 668 13.09 25.33 -10.42
C THR A 668 11.79 25.78 -9.76
N ASP A 669 11.84 26.15 -8.50
CA ASP A 669 10.74 26.74 -7.72
C ASP A 669 10.27 28.12 -8.23
N THR A 670 11.01 28.76 -9.15
CA THR A 670 10.62 30.07 -9.71
C THR A 670 10.46 30.10 -11.22
N LEU A 671 11.41 29.54 -11.96
CA LEU A 671 11.51 29.66 -13.42
C LEU A 671 12.20 28.41 -13.97
N TYR A 672 11.98 28.07 -15.23
CA TYR A 672 12.82 27.08 -15.88
C TYR A 672 14.26 27.58 -15.94
N GLY A 673 15.22 26.68 -15.71
CA GLY A 673 16.65 26.97 -15.71
C GLY A 673 17.42 26.07 -16.66
N LEU A 674 18.45 26.62 -17.31
CA LEU A 674 19.50 25.86 -17.98
C LEU A 674 20.61 25.58 -16.98
N ALA A 675 21.01 24.32 -16.88
CA ALA A 675 22.01 23.83 -15.97
C ALA A 675 23.15 23.12 -16.68
N ALA A 676 24.36 23.31 -16.18
CA ALA A 676 25.54 22.51 -16.50
C ALA A 676 26.27 22.13 -15.20
N SER A 677 27.15 21.13 -15.24
CA SER A 677 28.03 20.85 -14.10
C SER A 677 28.92 22.06 -13.84
N ALA A 678 28.88 22.62 -12.63
CA ALA A 678 29.72 23.77 -12.26
C ALA A 678 31.21 23.43 -12.18
N ARG A 679 31.56 22.13 -12.24
CA ARG A 679 32.94 21.61 -12.17
C ARG A 679 33.53 21.34 -13.55
N ASP A 680 32.69 21.26 -14.58
CA ASP A 680 33.10 20.94 -15.94
C ASP A 680 33.25 22.21 -16.79
N GLU A 681 34.47 22.48 -17.25
CA GLU A 681 34.76 23.65 -18.09
C GLU A 681 34.00 23.60 -19.42
N GLY A 682 33.86 22.40 -20.02
CA GLY A 682 33.15 22.23 -21.29
C GLY A 682 31.65 22.53 -21.15
N GLY A 683 31.02 22.00 -20.10
CA GLY A 683 29.62 22.25 -19.76
C GLY A 683 29.34 23.70 -19.43
N VAL A 684 30.21 24.36 -18.65
CA VAL A 684 30.08 25.80 -18.38
C VAL A 684 30.18 26.62 -19.65
N ALA A 685 31.15 26.32 -20.53
CA ALA A 685 31.28 27.01 -21.82
C ALA A 685 30.02 26.82 -22.70
N ARG A 686 29.49 25.60 -22.77
CA ARG A 686 28.22 25.30 -23.47
C ARG A 686 27.05 26.08 -22.86
N LEU A 687 26.93 26.14 -21.53
CA LEU A 687 25.87 26.89 -20.87
C LEU A 687 25.87 28.38 -21.26
N TYR A 688 27.04 29.02 -21.32
CA TYR A 688 27.17 30.40 -21.81
C TYR A 688 26.79 30.54 -23.28
N ALA A 689 27.20 29.58 -24.12
CA ALA A 689 26.90 29.55 -25.55
C ALA A 689 25.39 29.40 -25.82
N VAL A 690 24.74 28.40 -25.21
CA VAL A 690 23.28 28.15 -25.35
C VAL A 690 22.46 29.37 -24.91
N LYS A 691 22.88 30.03 -23.83
CA LYS A 691 22.20 31.24 -23.33
C LYS A 691 22.42 32.48 -24.22
N GLY A 692 23.48 32.48 -25.05
CA GLY A 692 23.98 33.68 -25.72
C GLY A 692 24.47 34.75 -24.74
N ARG A 693 25.07 34.34 -23.62
CA ARG A 693 25.46 35.23 -22.50
C ARG A 693 26.96 35.56 -22.60
N ARG A 694 27.32 36.83 -22.41
CA ARG A 694 28.74 37.23 -22.27
C ARG A 694 29.31 36.65 -20.97
N HIS A 695 30.53 36.12 -21.01
CA HIS A 695 31.23 35.55 -19.84
C HIS A 695 31.34 36.53 -18.65
N ALA A 696 31.28 37.84 -18.90
CA ALA A 696 31.31 38.86 -17.86
C ALA A 696 30.04 38.93 -16.97
N LYS A 697 28.91 38.32 -17.38
CA LYS A 697 27.69 38.30 -16.55
C LYS A 697 27.66 37.04 -15.69
N PRO A 698 27.79 37.13 -14.36
CA PRO A 698 27.89 35.96 -13.50
C PRO A 698 26.60 35.11 -13.53
N VAL A 699 26.74 33.82 -13.29
CA VAL A 699 25.65 32.85 -13.10
C VAL A 699 25.65 32.34 -11.66
N ALA A 700 24.48 31.96 -11.15
CA ALA A 700 24.39 31.35 -9.83
C ALA A 700 24.79 29.87 -9.90
N ILE A 701 25.17 29.30 -8.76
CA ILE A 701 25.20 27.86 -8.59
C ILE A 701 23.98 27.39 -7.79
N ALA A 702 23.43 26.25 -8.18
CA ALA A 702 22.43 25.53 -7.41
C ALA A 702 23.07 24.34 -6.69
N LEU A 703 22.70 24.16 -5.43
CA LEU A 703 23.15 23.09 -4.55
C LEU A 703 21.98 22.19 -4.13
N ALA A 704 22.30 20.97 -3.69
CA ALA A 704 21.29 20.03 -3.18
C ALA A 704 20.74 20.45 -1.81
N ASP A 705 21.63 20.87 -0.90
CA ASP A 705 21.28 21.27 0.45
C ASP A 705 22.34 22.21 1.06
N THR A 706 22.03 22.75 2.25
CA THR A 706 22.83 23.77 2.94
C THR A 706 24.17 23.24 3.45
N ARG A 707 24.32 21.92 3.65
CA ARG A 707 25.57 21.29 4.12
C ARG A 707 26.67 21.39 3.06
N ALA A 708 26.31 21.49 1.78
CA ALA A 708 27.26 21.67 0.69
C ALA A 708 27.81 23.11 0.58
N LEU A 709 27.16 24.09 1.21
CA LEU A 709 27.46 25.51 1.06
C LEU A 709 28.91 25.89 1.46
N PRO A 710 29.47 25.40 2.60
CA PRO A 710 30.85 25.71 3.01
C PRO A 710 31.93 25.24 2.03
N ARG A 711 31.61 24.34 1.08
CA ARG A 711 32.54 23.87 0.04
C ARG A 711 32.79 24.92 -1.05
N TYR A 712 31.88 25.89 -1.21
CA TYR A 712 31.91 26.84 -2.33
C TYR A 712 32.06 28.30 -1.89
N VAL A 713 31.52 28.65 -0.73
CA VAL A 713 31.47 30.04 -0.24
C VAL A 713 31.84 30.16 1.24
N THR A 714 32.28 31.34 1.64
CA THR A 714 32.50 31.71 3.04
C THR A 714 31.22 32.32 3.60
N ALA A 715 30.67 31.69 4.65
CA ALA A 715 29.42 32.10 5.28
C ALA A 715 29.51 32.15 6.83
N ALA A 716 30.73 32.09 7.39
CA ALA A 716 30.96 32.00 8.83
C ALA A 716 30.51 33.27 9.60
N HIS A 717 30.39 34.40 8.92
CA HIS A 717 29.91 35.67 9.49
C HIS A 717 28.38 35.76 9.56
N LEU A 718 27.65 34.82 8.96
CA LEU A 718 26.18 34.84 8.99
C LEU A 718 25.66 34.35 10.35
N PRO A 719 24.55 34.93 10.85
CA PRO A 719 23.88 34.44 12.04
C PRO A 719 23.51 32.94 11.93
N PRO A 720 23.70 32.14 13.00
CA PRO A 720 23.27 30.75 13.02
C PRO A 720 21.79 30.59 12.67
N GLY A 721 21.45 29.65 11.80
CA GLY A 721 20.07 29.39 11.38
C GLY A 721 19.58 30.26 10.22
N LEU A 722 20.22 31.39 9.90
CA LEU A 722 19.77 32.28 8.81
C LEU A 722 19.71 31.56 7.46
N VAL A 723 20.74 30.79 7.12
CA VAL A 723 20.81 30.07 5.84
C VAL A 723 19.66 29.07 5.71
N GLY A 724 19.31 28.35 6.79
CA GLY A 724 18.19 27.40 6.79
C GLY A 724 16.81 28.06 6.83
N ALA A 725 16.72 29.31 7.31
CA ALA A 725 15.48 30.09 7.25
C ALA A 725 15.22 30.67 5.84
N LEU A 726 16.27 30.84 5.02
CA LEU A 726 16.19 31.38 3.67
C LEU A 726 16.18 30.29 2.58
N LEU A 727 16.81 29.14 2.82
CA LEU A 727 16.99 28.06 1.85
C LEU A 727 16.52 26.72 2.43
N PRO A 728 15.88 25.84 1.63
CA PRO A 728 15.53 25.99 0.22
C PRO A 728 14.46 27.07 -0.03
N GLY A 729 14.45 27.67 -1.22
CA GLY A 729 13.44 28.67 -1.56
C GLY A 729 13.79 29.62 -2.70
N PRO A 730 12.91 30.61 -2.98
CA PRO A 730 13.00 31.52 -4.13
C PRO A 730 14.03 32.64 -3.94
N VAL A 731 15.15 32.35 -3.28
CA VAL A 731 16.22 33.31 -2.97
C VAL A 731 17.56 32.84 -3.51
N THR A 732 18.43 33.79 -3.84
CA THR A 732 19.82 33.55 -4.24
C THR A 732 20.72 34.39 -3.34
N LEU A 733 21.57 33.72 -2.57
CA LEU A 733 22.48 34.35 -1.61
C LEU A 733 23.80 34.64 -2.31
N LEU A 734 24.16 35.92 -2.44
CA LEU A 734 25.46 36.33 -2.93
C LEU A 734 26.43 36.38 -1.74
N LEU A 735 27.45 35.52 -1.79
CA LEU A 735 28.43 35.31 -0.71
C LEU A 735 29.85 35.34 -1.27
N GLU A 736 30.84 35.48 -0.39
CA GLU A 736 32.25 35.47 -0.80
C GLU A 736 32.64 34.08 -1.34
N ARG A 737 33.19 34.04 -2.55
CA ARG A 737 33.65 32.82 -3.21
C ARG A 737 34.92 32.31 -2.52
N ARG A 738 34.97 31.02 -2.18
CA ARG A 738 36.22 30.41 -1.70
C ARG A 738 37.23 30.25 -2.83
N ALA A 739 38.50 30.51 -2.54
CA ALA A 739 39.60 30.35 -3.50
C ALA A 739 39.81 28.89 -3.93
N ASP A 740 39.53 27.93 -3.04
CA ASP A 740 39.66 26.48 -3.24
C ASP A 740 38.34 25.80 -3.67
N ALA A 741 37.29 26.57 -3.97
CA ALA A 741 36.02 26.02 -4.42
C ALA A 741 36.22 25.16 -5.68
N PRO A 742 35.71 23.92 -5.73
CA PRO A 742 35.93 23.00 -6.84
C PRO A 742 35.03 23.35 -8.03
N LEU A 743 35.21 24.55 -8.59
CA LEU A 743 34.45 25.11 -9.70
C LEU A 743 35.33 25.21 -10.94
N ALA A 744 34.71 25.12 -12.11
CA ALA A 744 35.37 25.33 -13.39
C ALA A 744 36.03 26.73 -13.44
N PRO A 745 37.29 26.86 -13.91
CA PRO A 745 37.96 28.16 -14.02
C PRO A 745 37.20 29.21 -14.84
N GLY A 746 36.43 28.79 -15.85
CA GLY A 746 35.60 29.65 -16.67
C GLY A 746 34.31 30.12 -16.00
N LEU A 747 33.90 29.52 -14.88
CA LEU A 747 32.70 29.91 -14.14
C LEU A 747 32.97 31.20 -13.36
N ASN A 748 32.26 32.27 -13.73
CA ASN A 748 32.35 33.58 -13.06
C ASN A 748 33.80 34.06 -12.95
N ARG A 749 34.52 34.08 -14.07
CA ARG A 749 35.94 34.45 -14.11
C ARG A 749 36.12 35.89 -13.60
N GLY A 750 36.97 36.07 -12.59
CA GLY A 750 37.31 37.38 -12.03
C GLY A 750 36.28 37.97 -11.06
N THR A 751 35.27 37.22 -10.63
CA THR A 751 34.29 37.67 -9.61
C THR A 751 34.61 37.07 -8.24
N ALA A 752 34.73 37.93 -7.23
CA ALA A 752 35.03 37.56 -5.84
C ALA A 752 33.79 37.03 -5.09
N SER A 753 32.59 37.32 -5.59
CA SER A 753 31.33 36.85 -5.03
C SER A 753 30.70 35.74 -5.91
N LEU A 754 29.92 34.87 -5.27
CA LEU A 754 29.24 33.76 -5.90
C LEU A 754 27.78 33.73 -5.43
N GLY A 755 26.85 33.73 -6.38
CA GLY A 755 25.43 33.52 -6.10
C GLY A 755 25.16 32.04 -5.84
N VAL A 756 24.63 31.70 -4.67
CA VAL A 756 24.28 30.34 -4.27
C VAL A 756 22.78 30.25 -4.08
N ARG A 757 22.19 29.18 -4.61
CA ARG A 757 20.76 28.88 -4.49
C ARG A 757 20.56 27.41 -4.11
N ILE A 758 19.51 27.13 -3.36
CA ILE A 758 18.96 25.79 -3.19
C ILE A 758 17.49 25.92 -3.60
N PRO A 759 17.15 25.59 -4.86
CA PRO A 759 15.78 25.65 -5.33
C PRO A 759 14.88 24.74 -4.49
N ASP A 760 13.68 25.20 -4.17
CA ASP A 760 12.63 24.34 -3.59
C ASP A 760 12.00 23.45 -4.67
N SER A 761 12.85 22.68 -5.34
CA SER A 761 12.48 21.72 -6.38
C SER A 761 13.15 20.40 -6.02
N ALA A 762 12.34 19.39 -5.68
CA ALA A 762 12.81 18.07 -5.32
C ALA A 762 13.68 17.47 -6.44
N PHE A 763 13.25 17.63 -7.69
CA PHE A 763 14.00 17.15 -8.86
C PHE A 763 15.37 17.84 -9.00
N VAL A 764 15.44 19.18 -8.92
CA VAL A 764 16.73 19.90 -9.08
C VAL A 764 17.71 19.56 -7.95
N ARG A 765 17.22 19.48 -6.70
CA ARG A 765 18.04 19.08 -5.55
C ARG A 765 18.56 17.65 -5.71
N ALA A 766 17.71 16.72 -6.13
CA ALA A 766 18.10 15.34 -6.41
C ALA A 766 19.14 15.24 -7.54
N VAL A 767 19.00 16.02 -8.62
CA VAL A 767 19.99 16.09 -9.71
C VAL A 767 21.34 16.63 -9.23
N ALA A 768 21.36 17.73 -8.47
CA ALA A 768 22.59 18.28 -7.91
C ALA A 768 23.29 17.28 -6.97
N ARG A 769 22.49 16.54 -6.18
CA ARG A 769 22.98 15.51 -5.27
C ARG A 769 23.56 14.31 -6.02
N GLN A 770 22.84 13.79 -7.02
CA GLN A 770 23.28 12.67 -7.86
C GLN A 770 24.56 13.01 -8.65
N LEU A 771 24.73 14.27 -9.08
CA LEU A 771 25.95 14.73 -9.72
C LEU A 771 27.14 14.78 -8.74
N GLY A 772 26.90 14.84 -7.43
CA GLY A 772 27.94 15.00 -6.40
C GLY A 772 28.62 16.38 -6.45
N GLY A 773 27.91 17.42 -6.93
CA GLY A 773 28.48 18.73 -7.18
C GLY A 773 27.46 19.84 -7.40
N ALA A 774 27.95 21.07 -7.56
CA ALA A 774 27.10 22.23 -7.86
C ALA A 774 26.66 22.26 -9.33
N LEU A 775 25.44 22.75 -9.58
CA LEU A 775 24.94 23.04 -10.92
C LEU A 775 25.17 24.52 -11.23
N ALA A 776 25.88 24.85 -12.30
CA ALA A 776 25.88 26.22 -12.83
C ALA A 776 24.50 26.46 -13.45
N LEU A 777 23.75 27.44 -12.96
CA LEU A 777 22.33 27.61 -13.25
C LEU A 777 22.01 29.03 -13.71
N THR A 778 21.26 29.14 -14.81
CA THR A 778 20.69 30.40 -15.30
C THR A 778 19.28 30.17 -15.82
N SER A 779 18.47 31.21 -16.01
CA SER A 779 17.10 31.05 -16.53
C SER A 779 17.09 30.51 -17.96
N ALA A 780 16.11 29.68 -18.29
CA ALA A 780 15.93 29.05 -19.59
C ALA A 780 15.20 29.97 -20.57
N ASN A 781 15.86 31.07 -20.95
CA ASN A 781 15.39 32.03 -21.96
C ASN A 781 16.57 32.46 -22.82
N ALA A 782 16.39 33.01 -24.02
CA ALA A 782 17.51 33.69 -24.69
C ALA A 782 17.90 34.96 -23.90
N SER A 783 19.17 35.38 -23.94
CA SER A 783 19.60 36.58 -23.22
C SER A 783 18.79 37.83 -23.62
N GLY A 784 18.13 38.46 -22.64
CA GLY A 784 17.28 39.65 -22.84
C GLY A 784 15.82 39.36 -23.18
N GLN A 785 15.42 38.09 -23.31
CA GLN A 785 14.03 37.69 -23.55
C GLN A 785 13.27 37.46 -22.23
N THR A 786 11.93 37.33 -22.32
CA THR A 786 11.05 37.06 -21.18
C THR A 786 11.46 35.79 -20.41
N SER A 787 11.38 35.83 -19.09
CA SER A 787 11.60 34.67 -18.20
C SER A 787 10.61 33.55 -18.48
N SER A 788 11.04 32.29 -18.41
CA SER A 788 10.21 31.14 -18.78
C SER A 788 9.60 30.42 -17.57
N VAL A 789 8.27 30.36 -17.54
CA VAL A 789 7.47 29.66 -16.52
C VAL A 789 6.83 28.39 -17.04
N ALA A 790 6.80 28.18 -18.36
CA ALA A 790 6.35 26.95 -19.00
C ALA A 790 7.41 26.44 -19.98
N VAL A 791 7.53 25.12 -20.11
CA VAL A 791 8.55 24.48 -20.97
C VAL A 791 8.47 24.95 -22.43
N THR A 792 7.26 25.24 -22.89
CA THR A 792 6.97 25.67 -24.27
C THR A 792 7.53 27.05 -24.61
N GLU A 793 7.81 27.89 -23.61
CA GLU A 793 8.28 29.27 -23.81
C GLU A 793 9.76 29.37 -24.22
N PHE A 794 10.50 28.26 -24.18
CA PHE A 794 11.91 28.19 -24.60
C PHE A 794 12.21 27.05 -25.57
N GLN A 795 11.21 26.64 -26.34
CA GLN A 795 11.31 25.62 -27.39
C GLN A 795 12.50 25.81 -28.33
N GLN A 796 12.82 27.05 -28.66
CA GLN A 796 13.97 27.41 -29.50
C GLN A 796 15.33 26.99 -28.93
N LEU A 797 15.42 26.74 -27.61
CA LEU A 797 16.65 26.32 -26.93
C LEU A 797 16.75 24.80 -26.78
N TRP A 798 15.65 24.06 -26.95
CA TRP A 798 15.64 22.60 -26.79
C TRP A 798 16.65 21.87 -27.67
N PRO A 799 16.86 22.22 -28.96
CA PRO A 799 17.85 21.54 -29.80
C PRO A 799 19.30 21.68 -29.32
N GLN A 800 19.55 22.62 -28.41
CA GLN A 800 20.87 22.89 -27.83
C GLN A 800 21.02 22.28 -26.43
N CYS A 801 19.96 21.66 -25.90
CA CYS A 801 19.95 20.96 -24.63
C CYS A 801 20.05 19.45 -24.87
N GLU A 802 20.83 18.76 -24.04
CA GLU A 802 20.91 17.29 -24.05
C GLU A 802 19.58 16.67 -23.58
N ALA A 803 18.92 17.33 -22.62
CA ALA A 803 17.60 16.96 -22.13
C ALA A 803 16.84 18.18 -21.62
N VAL A 804 15.51 18.12 -21.71
CA VAL A 804 14.59 19.13 -21.18
C VAL A 804 13.61 18.41 -20.25
N TYR A 805 13.52 18.87 -19.01
CA TYR A 805 12.63 18.32 -17.99
C TYR A 805 11.50 19.30 -17.69
N ASP A 806 10.26 18.81 -17.66
CA ASP A 806 9.02 19.57 -17.52
C ASP A 806 8.25 19.16 -16.25
N ASP A 807 7.82 20.16 -15.50
CA ASP A 807 6.98 20.05 -14.28
C ASP A 807 5.74 20.95 -14.39
N GLY A 808 5.30 21.22 -15.63
CA GLY A 808 4.16 22.09 -15.91
C GLY A 808 4.50 23.57 -15.81
N VAL A 809 3.54 24.36 -15.31
CA VAL A 809 3.65 25.81 -15.19
C VAL A 809 4.16 26.18 -13.80
N LEU A 810 5.28 26.90 -13.74
CA LEU A 810 5.99 27.23 -12.50
C LEU A 810 5.57 28.60 -11.95
N GLY A 811 5.35 28.67 -10.64
CA GLY A 811 5.12 29.92 -9.89
C GLY A 811 3.82 30.66 -10.25
N THR A 812 3.57 31.78 -9.57
CA THR A 812 2.45 32.70 -9.88
C THR A 812 2.91 34.00 -10.55
N ASP A 813 4.19 34.36 -10.43
CA ASP A 813 4.79 35.56 -11.00
C ASP A 813 6.13 35.28 -11.74
N ARG A 814 6.41 36.04 -12.81
CA ARG A 814 7.57 35.80 -13.71
C ARG A 814 8.89 36.43 -13.21
N THR A 815 8.95 36.81 -11.94
CA THR A 815 9.95 37.73 -11.37
C THR A 815 11.30 37.06 -11.08
N GLY A 816 11.34 35.72 -11.05
CA GLY A 816 12.56 34.95 -10.72
C GLY A 816 13.00 35.12 -9.27
N SER A 817 14.08 34.47 -8.84
CA SER A 817 14.52 34.52 -7.44
C SER A 817 14.94 35.93 -6.98
N THR A 818 14.65 36.26 -5.72
CA THR A 818 15.22 37.44 -5.06
C THR A 818 16.73 37.24 -4.86
N VAL A 819 17.56 38.19 -5.28
CA VAL A 819 19.03 38.13 -5.10
C VAL A 819 19.41 39.06 -3.97
N VAL A 820 20.00 38.49 -2.92
CA VAL A 820 20.43 39.20 -1.71
C VAL A 820 21.94 39.13 -1.60
N ASP A 821 22.58 40.28 -1.45
CA ASP A 821 23.99 40.37 -1.06
C ASP A 821 24.12 40.25 0.45
N LEU A 822 24.87 39.23 0.87
CA LEU A 822 25.23 38.93 2.25
C LEU A 822 26.75 38.84 2.42
N THR A 823 27.53 39.45 1.53
CA THR A 823 29.00 39.43 1.58
C THR A 823 29.55 40.24 2.76
N ARG A 824 28.80 41.23 3.26
CA ARG A 824 29.22 42.10 4.37
C ARG A 824 28.62 41.63 5.70
N PRO A 825 29.43 41.48 6.76
CA PRO A 825 28.93 41.16 8.10
C PRO A 825 27.91 42.19 8.62
N GLY A 826 26.79 41.70 9.15
CA GLY A 826 25.76 42.52 9.80
C GLY A 826 24.84 43.30 8.86
N THR A 827 25.05 43.23 7.53
CA THR A 827 24.23 43.97 6.56
C THR A 827 23.73 43.09 5.43
N PHE A 828 22.68 43.55 4.74
CA PHE A 828 22.20 42.94 3.50
C PHE A 828 21.85 44.03 2.47
N SER A 829 21.91 43.71 1.18
CA SER A 829 21.32 44.56 0.13
C SER A 829 20.60 43.74 -0.92
N ILE A 830 19.45 44.21 -1.39
CA ILE A 830 18.68 43.53 -2.44
C ILE A 830 19.22 43.93 -3.81
N ILE A 831 19.99 43.04 -4.43
CA ILE A 831 20.56 43.23 -5.77
C ILE A 831 19.50 43.05 -6.85
N ARG A 832 18.55 42.14 -6.63
CA ARG A 832 17.39 41.94 -7.50
C ARG A 832 16.16 41.63 -6.67
N ARG A 833 15.12 42.43 -6.84
CA ARG A 833 13.78 42.15 -6.32
C ARG A 833 13.13 41.07 -7.18
N GLY A 834 12.77 39.95 -6.56
CA GLY A 834 12.13 38.80 -7.21
C GLY A 834 11.02 38.21 -6.35
N ALA A 835 10.70 36.95 -6.58
CA ALA A 835 9.72 36.20 -5.81
C ALA A 835 10.08 36.19 -4.31
N GLY A 836 9.07 36.37 -3.46
CA GLY A 836 9.20 36.32 -2.00
C GLY A 836 10.01 37.46 -1.36
N VAL A 837 10.28 38.57 -2.07
CA VAL A 837 11.18 39.63 -1.58
C VAL A 837 10.80 40.19 -0.20
N GLU A 838 9.52 40.38 0.09
CA GLU A 838 9.09 40.90 1.40
C GLU A 838 9.38 39.91 2.53
N ALA A 839 9.03 38.63 2.34
CA ALA A 839 9.32 37.58 3.32
C ALA A 839 10.83 37.39 3.56
N VAL A 840 11.64 37.51 2.49
CA VAL A 840 13.10 37.49 2.58
C VAL A 840 13.60 38.67 3.42
N CYS A 841 13.13 39.89 3.15
CA CYS A 841 13.49 41.08 3.92
C CYS A 841 13.10 40.95 5.40
N ASP A 842 11.90 40.44 5.69
CA ASP A 842 11.42 40.25 7.05
C ASP A 842 12.25 39.21 7.81
N THR A 843 12.64 38.12 7.14
CA THR A 843 13.56 37.13 7.69
C THR A 843 14.91 37.76 8.01
N LEU A 844 15.50 38.51 7.07
CA LEU A 844 16.79 39.17 7.26
C LEU A 844 16.77 40.15 8.44
N ARG A 845 15.69 40.94 8.60
CA ARG A 845 15.48 41.85 9.73
C ARG A 845 15.29 41.10 11.05
N ALA A 846 14.57 39.97 11.05
CA ALA A 846 14.40 39.13 12.24
C ALA A 846 15.74 38.58 12.77
N PHE A 847 16.68 38.32 11.87
CA PHE A 847 18.07 37.96 12.20
C PHE A 847 18.98 39.17 12.47
N GLN A 848 18.42 40.36 12.71
CA GLN A 848 19.11 41.59 13.08
C GLN A 848 20.09 42.13 12.02
N LEU A 849 19.90 41.79 10.73
CA LEU A 849 20.67 42.38 9.64
C LEU A 849 20.11 43.75 9.24
N VAL A 850 21.00 44.69 8.96
CA VAL A 850 20.64 46.05 8.55
C VAL A 850 20.72 46.19 7.03
N GLU A 851 19.70 46.79 6.41
CA GLU A 851 19.70 47.04 4.97
C GLU A 851 20.75 48.12 4.63
N GLY A 852 21.77 47.74 3.87
CA GLY A 852 22.83 48.63 3.39
C GLY A 852 22.47 49.25 2.04
N VAL A 853 23.11 50.38 1.70
CA VAL A 853 23.06 50.95 0.35
C VAL A 853 23.88 50.04 -0.57
N ALA A 854 23.29 49.55 -1.66
CA ALA A 854 24.02 48.76 -2.65
C ALA A 854 25.12 49.63 -3.26
N ASP A 855 26.38 49.18 -3.21
CA ASP A 855 27.43 49.77 -4.01
C ASP A 855 27.18 49.37 -5.48
N GLU A 856 26.96 50.35 -6.36
CA GLU A 856 26.69 50.14 -7.80
C GLU A 856 27.84 49.46 -8.55
#